data_AF-X0BP96-F1
#
_entry.id   AF-X0BP96-F1
#
_cell.length_a   1.000
_cell.length_b   1.000
_cell.length_c   1.000
_cell.angle_alpha   90.00
_cell.angle_beta   90.00
_cell.angle_gamma   90.00
#
_symmetry.space_group_name_H-M   'P 1'
#
loop_
_entity.id
_entity.type
_entity.pdbx_description
1 polymer ?
#
loop_
_entity_poly.entity_id
_entity_poly.type
_entity_poly.pdbx_seq_one_letter_code
_entity_poly.pdbx_strand_id
1 'polypeptide(L)'
;MAEMAGRITSLERSLAEATTHGNLSCNSFEPSTVADEHDSPKNFLLYKGSTGQYLNEILVTRVVGEDESIATALATSQHEQRELPSSPFDAMGIMSSPCYTQHPSAFHPGKATAIELWNIYLNNVEIILGLKLTHIATDEVRVYSTIDEPITEKFDDLAFCYSIYFAAAVSLEDTTSLFLDKTTELQRFKMGIEQAFAHGDLFNRPTLTGLRALAIYLSAIRVHNRGKSVWILNGLVIRVAQSLGLHKDGTKLGLPPLESELRRRLWWHIITRDSRSGEDFGLEDPNDLLSTSDVKLPLNINDADIFPEMEELPVERTEWTCMTFSLITVDLAKAMEKLKAGNASASTLSKEWRDKVVQEAYTKIRARLEKFNPKAWHQRLTVHCTDYLLRKLDFVTNQQWLLSQKREVNDSVLKEETLVTALDILEARTAGNNPFLAQFSWAKKVHPQYHVTLSVLWYLCTKPQGPHVERAWRAIDSIFEQEMAFDFIGCTGAKPAVLKALRIKAETLRTNLDAPTARTGRKTDPTTSTELEHMEDPLKFLEGFNFDDEVFEDGVPWSSWTSLLHGLQADQPNSITVILTDLPVFTGANRGIGYAIVQAIATRLPSSTTVLGCRRKDAAQEAIESLIDSGIKGKLGFVELDIENDASIEAAVASLEREYGKLDVLINNAGKVERRSSDNLADIRGASNSCYNNLITSNAVVTHAFGKLLRKCSEPRVIMISSARGSMARTNNKELPPVANIDYCVSKVGLNMLMLHLQAAENHSKNGTNITFWAVSPGHCKTAFNGYKGRKDPLEGAEAVVRLLESTQGDIEPGTFWEYENGSFQQVPW
;
A
#
# COMPACT_ATOMS: atom_id res chain seq x y z
N MET A 1 7.12 37.34 24.18
CA MET A 1 7.65 37.91 25.45
C MET A 1 6.54 38.16 26.46
N ALA A 2 5.62 39.12 26.27
CA ALA A 2 4.51 39.37 27.22
C ALA A 2 3.53 38.18 27.35
N GLU A 3 3.21 37.52 26.23
CA GLU A 3 2.38 36.31 26.24
C GLU A 3 3.08 35.11 26.90
N MET A 4 4.40 35.00 26.71
CA MET A 4 5.25 33.98 27.32
C MET A 4 5.35 34.19 28.85
N ALA A 5 5.49 35.44 29.30
CA ALA A 5 5.45 35.77 30.72
C ALA A 5 4.07 35.43 31.33
N GLY A 6 2.97 35.72 30.63
CA GLY A 6 1.62 35.36 31.08
C GLY A 6 1.39 33.85 31.20
N ARG A 7 1.97 33.05 30.30
CA ARG A 7 1.91 31.58 30.33
C ARG A 7 2.76 31.01 31.48
N ILE A 8 3.95 31.54 31.71
CA ILE A 8 4.81 31.16 32.84
C ILE A 8 4.10 31.41 34.18
N THR A 9 3.47 32.59 34.36
CA THR A 9 2.73 32.90 35.59
C THR A 9 1.48 32.03 35.79
N SER A 10 0.89 31.52 34.69
CA SER A 10 -0.22 30.55 34.75
C SER A 10 0.28 29.16 35.17
N LEU A 11 1.42 28.72 34.63
CA LEU A 11 2.05 27.44 34.95
C LEU A 11 2.56 27.41 36.40
N GLU A 12 3.15 28.50 36.89
CA GLU A 12 3.56 28.65 38.29
C GLU A 12 2.38 28.53 39.26
N ARG A 13 1.19 29.02 38.86
CA ARG A 13 -0.04 28.89 39.64
C ARG A 13 -0.54 27.44 39.68
N SER A 14 -0.58 26.77 38.53
CA SER A 14 -0.99 25.35 38.45
C SER A 14 -0.02 24.42 39.18
N LEU A 15 1.28 24.73 39.19
CA LEU A 15 2.28 23.97 39.94
C LEU A 15 2.15 24.16 41.47
N ALA A 16 1.77 25.36 41.92
CA ALA A 16 1.48 25.64 43.33
C ALA A 16 0.18 24.96 43.82
N GLU A 17 -0.81 24.80 42.94
CA GLU A 17 -2.06 24.07 43.23
C GLU A 17 -1.82 22.55 43.26
N ALA A 18 -0.94 22.01 42.41
CA ALA A 18 -0.59 20.59 42.41
C ALA A 18 0.23 20.15 43.63
N THR A 19 1.05 21.05 44.20
CA THR A 19 1.90 20.74 45.36
C THR A 19 1.16 20.79 46.71
N THR A 20 -0.09 21.30 46.74
CA THR A 20 -0.92 21.35 47.96
C THR A 20 -1.81 20.12 48.15
N HIS A 21 -1.97 19.26 47.14
CA HIS A 21 -2.76 18.02 47.21
C HIS A 21 -1.89 16.75 47.17
N GLY A 22 -0.80 16.73 47.95
CA GLY A 22 -0.06 15.49 48.24
C GLY A 22 -0.68 14.75 49.44
N ASN A 23 -1.73 13.97 49.20
CA ASN A 23 -2.15 12.76 49.95
C ASN A 23 -3.67 12.54 49.82
N LEU A 24 -4.13 11.77 48.83
CA LEU A 24 -5.39 11.04 48.96
C LEU A 24 -5.27 9.65 48.31
N SER A 25 -5.62 8.66 49.12
CA SER A 25 -5.57 7.24 48.87
C SER A 25 -6.50 6.78 47.75
N CYS A 26 -6.07 5.71 47.06
CA CYS A 26 -6.85 4.88 46.17
C CYS A 26 -8.20 4.49 46.82
N ASN A 27 -9.31 4.97 46.27
CA ASN A 27 -10.64 4.46 46.58
C ASN A 27 -11.22 3.80 45.34
N SER A 28 -11.53 2.51 45.49
CA SER A 28 -12.33 1.70 44.59
C SER A 28 -13.70 2.35 44.38
N PHE A 29 -14.04 2.69 43.13
CA PHE A 29 -15.39 3.08 42.75
C PHE A 29 -16.21 1.83 42.40
N GLU A 30 -17.29 1.59 43.15
CA GLU A 30 -18.31 0.58 42.84
C GLU A 30 -19.13 1.01 41.61
N PRO A 31 -19.57 0.06 40.74
CA PRO A 31 -20.32 0.40 39.55
C PRO A 31 -21.80 0.64 39.88
N SER A 32 -22.31 1.81 39.49
CA SER A 32 -23.73 2.13 39.50
C SER A 32 -24.50 1.31 38.47
N THR A 33 -25.49 0.55 38.94
CA THR A 33 -26.42 -0.26 38.15
C THR A 33 -27.41 0.61 37.35
N VAL A 34 -27.41 0.49 36.02
CA VAL A 34 -28.57 0.80 35.17
C VAL A 34 -28.77 -0.37 34.20
N ALA A 35 -30.02 -0.81 34.10
CA ALA A 35 -30.45 -2.08 33.52
C ALA A 35 -30.59 -2.09 31.99
N ASP A 36 -30.45 -3.32 31.46
CA ASP A 36 -30.93 -3.90 30.20
C ASP A 36 -30.51 -3.30 28.84
N GLU A 37 -29.45 -3.90 28.26
CA GLU A 37 -29.43 -4.29 26.85
C GLU A 37 -28.89 -5.74 26.73
N HIS A 38 -29.61 -6.58 25.99
CA HIS A 38 -29.40 -8.01 25.83
C HIS A 38 -27.95 -8.40 25.42
N ASP A 39 -27.28 -9.14 26.30
CA ASP A 39 -26.29 -10.22 26.06
C ASP A 39 -25.31 -10.08 24.88
N SER A 40 -24.67 -8.91 24.72
CA SER A 40 -23.45 -8.77 23.92
C SER A 40 -22.22 -8.92 24.82
N PRO A 41 -21.15 -9.64 24.42
CA PRO A 41 -19.95 -9.77 25.23
C PRO A 41 -19.38 -8.38 25.54
N LYS A 42 -19.17 -8.09 26.83
CA LYS A 42 -18.59 -6.82 27.29
C LYS A 42 -17.18 -6.68 26.70
N ASN A 43 -16.94 -5.60 25.96
CA ASN A 43 -15.60 -5.26 25.50
C ASN A 43 -14.78 -4.70 26.67
N PHE A 44 -13.53 -5.13 26.83
CA PHE A 44 -12.67 -4.68 27.93
C PHE A 44 -11.46 -3.89 27.40
N LEU A 45 -11.09 -2.83 28.10
CA LEU A 45 -9.80 -2.18 27.95
C LEU A 45 -9.04 -2.35 29.27
N LEU A 46 -7.98 -3.17 29.23
CA LEU A 46 -7.13 -3.44 30.38
C LEU A 46 -5.93 -2.50 30.37
N TYR A 47 -5.58 -1.97 31.54
CA TYR A 47 -4.39 -1.14 31.71
C TYR A 47 -3.32 -1.89 32.48
N LYS A 48 -2.08 -1.86 31.97
CA LYS A 48 -0.88 -2.34 32.64
C LYS A 48 0.12 -1.19 32.76
N GLY A 49 -0.05 -0.36 33.79
CA GLY A 49 0.67 0.91 33.89
C GLY A 49 0.19 1.89 32.81
N SER A 50 1.09 2.36 31.94
CA SER A 50 0.75 3.29 30.84
C SER A 50 0.32 2.62 29.54
N THR A 51 0.39 1.28 29.45
CA THR A 51 -0.01 0.53 28.26
C THR A 51 -1.46 0.05 28.38
N GLY A 52 -2.22 0.23 27.31
CA GLY A 52 -3.60 -0.26 27.20
C GLY A 52 -3.67 -1.51 26.31
N GLN A 53 -4.55 -2.45 26.63
CA GLN A 53 -4.84 -3.59 25.78
C GLN A 53 -6.35 -3.79 25.67
N TYR A 54 -6.86 -3.70 24.44
CA TYR A 54 -8.26 -3.91 24.12
C TYR A 54 -8.54 -5.38 23.81
N LEU A 55 -9.61 -5.90 24.39
CA LEU A 55 -10.07 -7.27 24.25
C LEU A 55 -11.55 -7.28 23.85
N ASN A 56 -11.84 -7.90 22.71
CA ASN A 56 -13.19 -8.12 22.19
C ASN A 56 -13.44 -9.58 21.76
N GLU A 57 -12.48 -10.47 22.01
CA GLU A 57 -12.64 -11.88 21.69
C GLU A 57 -13.64 -12.51 22.67
N ILE A 58 -14.60 -13.26 22.14
CA ILE A 58 -15.80 -13.70 22.87
C ILE A 58 -15.45 -14.59 24.06
N LEU A 59 -14.50 -15.51 23.90
CA LEU A 59 -14.12 -16.43 24.97
C LEU A 59 -13.37 -15.69 26.08
N VAL A 60 -12.40 -14.85 25.72
CA VAL A 60 -11.60 -14.06 26.69
C VAL A 60 -12.50 -13.09 27.45
N THR A 61 -13.35 -12.34 26.76
CA THR A 61 -14.27 -11.38 27.39
C THR A 61 -15.29 -12.07 28.30
N ARG A 62 -15.78 -13.27 27.95
CA ARG A 62 -16.67 -14.05 28.83
C ARG A 62 -15.94 -14.52 30.09
N VAL A 63 -14.73 -15.07 29.95
CA VAL A 63 -13.94 -15.54 31.11
C VAL A 63 -13.57 -14.39 32.04
N VAL A 64 -13.13 -13.26 31.49
CA VAL A 64 -12.78 -12.06 32.27
C VAL A 64 -14.02 -11.42 32.91
N GLY A 65 -15.17 -11.47 32.23
CA GLY A 65 -16.43 -10.95 32.75
C GLY A 65 -17.09 -11.83 33.82
N GLU A 66 -16.81 -13.14 33.83
CA GLU A 66 -17.32 -14.08 34.84
C GLU A 66 -16.48 -14.07 36.13
N ASP A 67 -15.20 -13.68 36.06
CA ASP A 67 -14.29 -13.69 37.20
C ASP A 67 -13.50 -12.36 37.33
N GLU A 68 -14.00 -11.46 38.18
CA GLU A 68 -13.35 -10.18 38.49
C GLU A 68 -11.93 -10.35 39.05
N SER A 69 -11.59 -11.51 39.63
CA SER A 69 -10.23 -11.78 40.12
C SER A 69 -9.23 -11.92 38.96
N ILE A 70 -9.68 -12.42 37.80
CA ILE A 70 -8.86 -12.51 36.58
C ILE A 70 -8.66 -11.12 35.99
N ALA A 71 -9.72 -10.31 35.88
CA ALA A 71 -9.63 -8.92 35.43
C ALA A 71 -8.67 -8.12 36.30
N THR A 72 -8.79 -8.29 37.62
CA THR A 72 -7.90 -7.69 38.61
C THR A 72 -6.47 -8.18 38.40
N ALA A 73 -6.22 -9.50 38.33
CA ALA A 73 -4.88 -10.07 38.15
C ALA A 73 -4.18 -9.61 36.85
N LEU A 74 -4.95 -9.38 35.78
CA LEU A 74 -4.42 -8.83 34.52
C LEU A 74 -4.02 -7.34 34.67
N ALA A 75 -4.73 -6.58 35.50
CA ALA A 75 -4.45 -5.17 35.78
C ALA A 75 -3.40 -4.94 36.89
N THR A 76 -3.36 -5.79 37.93
CA THR A 76 -2.42 -5.70 39.09
C THR A 76 -1.05 -6.29 38.82
N SER A 77 -0.60 -6.43 37.57
CA SER A 77 0.79 -6.81 37.30
C SER A 77 1.76 -5.64 37.61
N GLN A 78 1.81 -5.21 38.86
CA GLN A 78 2.82 -4.36 39.47
C GLN A 78 3.55 -5.22 40.51
N HIS A 79 4.76 -5.68 40.18
CA HIS A 79 5.96 -5.46 41.02
C HIS A 79 7.19 -6.33 40.68
N GLU A 80 7.12 -7.24 39.71
CA GLU A 80 8.33 -7.95 39.25
C GLU A 80 8.58 -7.67 37.76
N GLN A 81 9.03 -6.45 37.45
CA GLN A 81 9.90 -6.26 36.30
C GLN A 81 11.25 -6.95 36.62
N ARG A 82 11.26 -8.28 36.62
CA ARG A 82 12.41 -8.95 36.04
C ARG A 82 12.42 -8.47 34.60
N GLU A 83 13.51 -7.82 34.19
CA GLU A 83 13.89 -7.72 32.79
C GLU A 83 13.89 -9.15 32.23
N LEU A 84 12.72 -9.63 31.80
CA LEU A 84 12.63 -10.79 30.95
C LEU A 84 13.43 -10.39 29.71
N PRO A 85 14.47 -11.16 29.35
CA PRO A 85 15.30 -10.81 28.21
C PRO A 85 14.36 -10.62 27.02
N SER A 86 14.42 -9.43 26.41
CA SER A 86 13.69 -9.17 25.18
C SER A 86 14.09 -10.26 24.19
N SER A 87 13.08 -10.83 23.50
CA SER A 87 13.35 -11.79 22.45
C SER A 87 14.38 -11.17 21.49
N PRO A 88 15.45 -11.87 21.10
CA PRO A 88 16.36 -11.36 20.09
C PRO A 88 15.66 -11.22 18.71
N PHE A 89 14.44 -11.74 18.58
CA PHE A 89 13.59 -11.64 17.40
C PHE A 89 12.45 -10.62 17.62
N ASP A 90 12.80 -9.37 17.91
CA ASP A 90 11.83 -8.28 18.06
C ASP A 90 11.40 -7.71 16.70
N ALA A 91 10.09 -7.54 16.51
CA ALA A 91 9.49 -6.94 15.32
C ALA A 91 9.87 -5.45 15.16
N MET A 92 10.34 -4.77 16.22
CA MET A 92 10.88 -3.41 16.11
C MET A 92 12.07 -3.30 15.14
N GLY A 93 12.79 -4.40 14.89
CA GLY A 93 13.84 -4.50 13.87
C GLY A 93 13.36 -4.17 12.45
N ILE A 94 12.04 -4.21 12.20
CA ILE A 94 11.41 -3.87 10.91
C ILE A 94 11.31 -2.34 10.74
N MET A 95 11.12 -1.58 11.83
CA MET A 95 11.02 -0.11 11.79
C MET A 95 12.29 0.61 12.19
N SER A 96 13.17 -0.06 12.93
CA SER A 96 14.39 0.52 13.49
C SER A 96 15.52 -0.48 13.36
N SER A 97 16.75 -0.01 13.12
CA SER A 97 17.91 -0.90 13.15
C SER A 97 18.00 -1.56 14.53
N PRO A 98 18.05 -2.90 14.64
CA PRO A 98 17.97 -3.63 15.91
C PRO A 98 19.20 -3.45 16.82
N CYS A 99 20.16 -2.62 16.41
CA CYS A 99 21.27 -2.22 17.26
C CYS A 99 20.85 -1.00 18.10
N TYR A 100 20.62 -1.24 19.38
CA TYR A 100 20.56 -0.23 20.45
C TYR A 100 21.94 0.44 20.60
N THR A 101 22.34 1.21 19.57
CA THR A 101 23.70 1.74 19.46
C THR A 101 23.95 2.83 20.50
N GLN A 102 22.92 3.62 20.85
CA GLN A 102 23.01 4.76 21.77
C GLN A 102 21.66 5.00 22.46
N HIS A 103 21.70 5.46 23.71
CA HIS A 103 20.49 5.89 24.41
C HIS A 103 19.78 7.02 23.63
N PRO A 104 18.44 7.02 23.52
CA PRO A 104 17.73 8.00 22.69
C PRO A 104 18.02 9.46 23.07
N SER A 105 18.34 9.75 24.34
CA SER A 105 18.72 11.11 24.78
C SER A 105 19.97 11.67 24.09
N ALA A 106 20.85 10.83 23.53
CA ALA A 106 22.05 11.26 22.81
C ALA A 106 21.71 12.10 21.56
N PHE A 107 20.52 11.89 20.99
CA PHE A 107 20.05 12.62 19.82
C PHE A 107 19.36 13.95 20.16
N HIS A 108 19.19 14.29 21.45
CA HIS A 108 18.38 15.43 21.86
C HIS A 108 19.10 16.74 21.49
N PRO A 109 18.42 17.72 20.87
CA PRO A 109 19.03 19.00 20.56
C PRO A 109 19.31 19.82 21.84
N GLY A 110 20.09 20.88 21.72
CA GLY A 110 20.32 21.79 22.86
C GLY A 110 19.00 22.45 23.32
N LYS A 111 18.90 22.78 24.62
CA LYS A 111 17.66 23.30 25.24
C LYS A 111 17.06 24.47 24.45
N ALA A 112 17.86 25.45 24.04
CA ALA A 112 17.40 26.61 23.27
C ALA A 112 16.75 26.19 21.93
N THR A 113 17.41 25.31 21.18
CA THR A 113 16.90 24.79 19.91
C THR A 113 15.63 23.98 20.11
N ALA A 114 15.56 23.15 21.15
CA ALA A 114 14.37 22.35 21.45
C ALA A 114 13.13 23.22 21.75
N ILE A 115 13.31 24.28 22.53
CA ILE A 115 12.25 25.26 22.84
C ILE A 115 11.79 25.98 21.57
N GLU A 116 12.74 26.37 20.71
CA GLU A 116 12.41 27.00 19.44
C GLU A 116 11.62 26.06 18.52
N LEU A 117 12.01 24.78 18.44
CA LEU A 117 11.32 23.77 17.65
C LEU A 117 9.90 23.49 18.16
N TRP A 118 9.68 23.46 19.48
CA TRP A 118 8.33 23.37 20.05
C TRP A 118 7.44 24.54 19.59
N ASN A 119 7.96 25.76 19.65
CA ASN A 119 7.23 26.95 19.20
C ASN A 119 6.96 26.91 17.68
N ILE A 120 7.93 26.45 16.88
CA ILE A 120 7.74 26.27 15.43
C ILE A 120 6.66 25.22 15.17
N TYR A 121 6.63 24.11 15.90
CA TYR A 121 5.59 23.09 15.74
C TYR A 121 4.18 23.67 15.97
N LEU A 122 3.98 24.38 17.09
CA LEU A 122 2.69 24.98 17.44
C LEU A 122 2.22 26.00 16.40
N ASN A 123 3.14 26.81 15.88
CA ASN A 123 2.81 27.88 14.95
C ASN A 123 2.75 27.41 13.49
N ASN A 124 3.56 26.43 13.09
CA ASN A 124 3.74 26.10 11.69
C ASN A 124 3.22 24.74 11.27
N VAL A 125 3.07 23.79 12.20
CA VAL A 125 2.78 22.39 11.86
C VAL A 125 1.35 22.03 12.24
N GLU A 126 1.01 22.20 13.51
CA GLU A 126 -0.25 21.69 14.08
C GLU A 126 -1.49 22.23 13.36
N ILE A 127 -1.51 23.54 13.07
CA ILE A 127 -2.62 24.20 12.38
C ILE A 127 -2.80 23.67 10.96
N ILE A 128 -1.74 23.22 10.27
CA ILE A 128 -1.81 22.88 8.84
C ILE A 128 -2.00 21.40 8.58
N LEU A 129 -1.44 20.54 9.42
CA LEU A 129 -1.74 19.12 9.38
C LEU A 129 -3.21 18.85 9.70
N GLY A 130 -3.91 19.88 10.16
CA GLY A 130 -5.35 19.95 10.20
C GLY A 130 -5.97 19.12 11.27
N LEU A 131 -5.19 18.56 12.21
CA LEU A 131 -5.66 17.64 13.22
C LEU A 131 -4.89 17.94 14.50
N LYS A 132 -5.61 18.45 15.50
CA LYS A 132 -5.11 18.86 16.81
C LYS A 132 -4.74 17.64 17.65
N LEU A 133 -3.56 17.08 17.38
CA LEU A 133 -3.05 15.89 18.08
C LEU A 133 -2.47 16.20 19.46
N THR A 134 -2.23 17.48 19.78
CA THR A 134 -1.78 17.92 21.11
C THR A 134 -2.89 18.51 21.96
N HIS A 135 -2.71 18.35 23.26
CA HIS A 135 -3.35 19.15 24.28
C HIS A 135 -2.27 20.01 24.95
N ILE A 136 -2.20 21.28 24.55
CA ILE A 136 -1.10 22.18 24.88
C ILE A 136 -0.83 22.20 26.38
N ALA A 137 -1.86 22.31 27.22
CA ALA A 137 -1.66 22.45 28.66
C ALA A 137 -0.92 21.26 29.30
N THR A 138 -1.22 20.02 28.89
CA THR A 138 -0.52 18.83 29.43
C THR A 138 0.76 18.52 28.68
N ASP A 139 0.78 18.73 27.36
CA ASP A 139 1.92 18.35 26.54
C ASP A 139 3.06 19.37 26.64
N GLU A 140 2.78 20.64 26.94
CA GLU A 140 3.80 21.65 27.17
C GLU A 140 4.65 21.29 28.41
N VAL A 141 4.00 20.86 29.50
CA VAL A 141 4.69 20.37 30.71
C VAL A 141 5.57 19.16 30.37
N ARG A 142 5.03 18.20 29.61
CA ARG A 142 5.78 17.03 29.14
C ARG A 142 7.01 17.43 28.33
N VAL A 143 6.83 18.29 27.34
CA VAL A 143 7.91 18.74 26.44
C VAL A 143 8.99 19.47 27.23
N TYR A 144 8.63 20.40 28.13
CA TYR A 144 9.63 21.11 28.93
C TYR A 144 10.35 20.21 29.94
N SER A 145 9.66 19.26 30.55
CA SER A 145 10.28 18.23 31.40
C SER A 145 11.31 17.41 30.61
N THR A 146 10.94 16.99 29.40
CA THR A 146 11.83 16.24 28.50
C THR A 146 13.03 17.06 28.03
N ILE A 147 12.84 18.36 27.78
CA ILE A 147 13.94 19.27 27.43
C ILE A 147 14.90 19.47 28.60
N ASP A 148 14.39 19.48 29.83
CA ASP A 148 15.22 19.75 31.01
C ASP A 148 16.16 18.58 31.34
N GLU A 149 15.61 17.35 31.36
CA GLU A 149 16.33 16.13 31.78
C GLU A 149 16.04 14.92 30.85
N PRO A 150 16.46 14.95 29.57
CA PRO A 150 16.09 13.95 28.56
C PRO A 150 16.59 12.54 28.85
N ILE A 151 17.57 12.35 29.75
CA ILE A 151 18.13 11.04 30.06
C ILE A 151 17.25 10.20 31.00
N THR A 152 16.45 10.86 31.84
CA THR A 152 15.60 10.17 32.85
C THR A 152 14.17 9.95 32.38
N GLU A 153 13.84 10.50 31.21
CA GLU A 153 12.48 10.56 30.70
C GLU A 153 12.05 9.29 30.00
N LYS A 154 10.73 9.08 29.94
CA LYS A 154 10.17 7.90 29.29
C LYS A 154 10.46 7.93 27.79
N PHE A 155 10.74 6.76 27.22
CA PHE A 155 11.02 6.64 25.79
C PHE A 155 9.88 7.14 24.91
N ASP A 156 8.62 6.98 25.32
CA ASP A 156 7.46 7.51 24.61
C ASP A 156 7.43 9.05 24.57
N ASP A 157 7.83 9.69 25.67
CA ASP A 157 7.87 11.16 25.78
C ASP A 157 9.05 11.73 24.94
N LEU A 158 10.19 11.02 24.91
CA LEU A 158 11.28 11.29 23.98
C LEU A 158 10.84 11.14 22.52
N ALA A 159 10.15 10.05 22.17
CA ALA A 159 9.64 9.83 20.82
C ALA A 159 8.65 10.94 20.40
N PHE A 160 7.79 11.37 21.33
CA PHE A 160 6.86 12.49 21.12
C PHE A 160 7.61 13.80 20.84
N CYS A 161 8.62 14.14 21.65
CA CYS A 161 9.45 15.32 21.44
C CYS A 161 10.22 15.25 20.11
N TYR A 162 10.85 14.13 19.77
CA TYR A 162 11.54 14.01 18.49
C TYR A 162 10.60 14.10 17.28
N SER A 163 9.38 13.59 17.40
CA SER A 163 8.37 13.72 16.34
C SER A 163 7.94 15.17 16.13
N ILE A 164 7.80 15.93 17.21
CA ILE A 164 7.60 17.40 17.20
C ILE A 164 8.78 18.10 16.53
N TYR A 165 10.02 17.79 16.95
CA TYR A 165 11.24 18.41 16.43
C TYR A 165 11.42 18.13 14.94
N PHE A 166 11.20 16.88 14.52
CA PHE A 166 11.24 16.48 13.12
C PHE A 166 10.19 17.25 12.30
N ALA A 167 8.93 17.29 12.76
CA ALA A 167 7.88 17.98 12.05
C ALA A 167 8.11 19.51 11.98
N ALA A 168 8.62 20.11 13.05
CA ALA A 168 9.03 21.51 13.08
C ALA A 168 10.16 21.78 12.07
N ALA A 169 11.21 20.96 12.08
CA ALA A 169 12.33 21.08 11.15
C ALA A 169 11.88 20.92 9.68
N VAL A 170 10.97 19.99 9.39
CA VAL A 170 10.37 19.82 8.05
C VAL A 170 9.67 21.10 7.59
N SER A 171 9.01 21.82 8.50
CA SER A 171 8.25 23.04 8.17
C SER A 171 9.11 24.26 7.83
N LEU A 172 10.39 24.26 8.18
CA LEU A 172 11.30 25.39 7.94
C LEU A 172 11.75 25.45 6.49
N GLU A 173 11.99 26.66 5.99
CA GLU A 173 12.67 26.84 4.70
C GLU A 173 14.18 26.55 4.84
N ASP A 174 14.82 26.08 3.76
CA ASP A 174 16.23 25.67 3.79
C ASP A 174 17.19 26.85 4.05
N THR A 175 16.70 28.09 3.93
CA THR A 175 17.41 29.34 4.21
C THR A 175 17.37 29.76 5.68
N THR A 176 16.65 29.03 6.54
CA THR A 176 16.48 29.38 7.95
C THR A 176 17.77 29.13 8.73
N SER A 177 18.24 30.11 9.50
CA SER A 177 19.51 30.05 10.24
C SER A 177 19.52 29.13 11.46
N LEU A 178 18.41 28.42 11.76
CA LEU A 178 18.31 27.56 12.93
C LEU A 178 19.25 26.34 12.85
N PHE A 179 19.47 25.85 11.63
CA PHE A 179 20.32 24.69 11.37
C PHE A 179 21.40 25.04 10.37
N LEU A 180 22.63 24.58 10.62
CA LEU A 180 23.72 24.68 9.64
C LEU A 180 23.48 23.75 8.45
N ASP A 181 23.03 22.52 8.74
CA ASP A 181 22.53 21.57 7.74
C ASP A 181 21.23 20.93 8.25
N LYS A 182 20.12 21.33 7.63
CA LYS A 182 18.78 20.81 7.92
C LYS A 182 18.66 19.30 7.65
N THR A 183 19.36 18.78 6.63
CA THR A 183 19.26 17.35 6.28
C THR A 183 19.86 16.48 7.37
N THR A 184 21.04 16.86 7.88
CA THR A 184 21.68 16.19 9.02
C THR A 184 20.80 16.22 10.27
N GLU A 185 20.18 17.35 10.59
CA GLU A 185 19.30 17.45 11.78
C GLU A 185 18.01 16.63 11.62
N LEU A 186 17.41 16.59 10.42
CA LEU A 186 16.28 15.71 10.14
C LEU A 186 16.64 14.22 10.31
N GLN A 187 17.83 13.81 9.85
CA GLN A 187 18.33 12.45 10.05
C GLN A 187 18.57 12.16 11.54
N ARG A 188 19.15 13.10 12.28
CA ARG A 188 19.35 13.01 13.73
C ARG A 188 18.03 12.82 14.49
N PHE A 189 17.03 13.65 14.21
CA PHE A 189 15.71 13.49 14.86
C PHE A 189 15.04 12.19 14.46
N LYS A 190 15.12 11.78 13.19
CA LYS A 190 14.63 10.46 12.74
C LYS A 190 15.30 9.32 13.52
N MET A 191 16.61 9.35 13.69
CA MET A 191 17.33 8.35 14.50
C MET A 191 16.87 8.36 15.97
N GLY A 192 16.65 9.56 16.54
CA GLY A 192 16.07 9.71 17.88
C GLY A 192 14.70 9.06 18.03
N ILE A 193 13.81 9.24 17.04
CA ILE A 193 12.48 8.59 16.98
C ILE A 193 12.62 7.07 16.92
N GLU A 194 13.45 6.56 16.01
CA GLU A 194 13.64 5.11 15.81
C GLU A 194 14.22 4.44 17.05
N GLN A 195 15.22 5.05 17.69
CA GLN A 195 15.79 4.55 18.94
C GLN A 195 14.78 4.63 20.09
N ALA A 196 14.01 5.72 20.20
CA ALA A 196 12.99 5.85 21.24
C ALA A 196 11.88 4.80 21.10
N PHE A 197 11.40 4.53 19.87
CA PHE A 197 10.42 3.46 19.65
C PHE A 197 10.98 2.06 19.91
N ALA A 198 12.25 1.82 19.57
CA ALA A 198 12.90 0.54 19.85
C ALA A 198 13.04 0.31 21.35
N HIS A 199 13.58 1.28 22.08
CA HIS A 199 13.74 1.19 23.54
C HIS A 199 12.41 1.18 24.29
N GLY A 200 11.38 1.87 23.77
CA GLY A 200 10.02 1.87 24.29
C GLY A 200 9.21 0.60 23.97
N ASP A 201 9.73 -0.27 23.10
CA ASP A 201 9.06 -1.50 22.67
C ASP A 201 7.62 -1.23 22.15
N LEU A 202 7.49 -0.20 21.29
CA LEU A 202 6.19 0.39 20.92
C LEU A 202 5.15 -0.65 20.44
N PHE A 203 5.58 -1.70 19.72
CA PHE A 203 4.65 -2.69 19.17
C PHE A 203 4.16 -3.72 20.17
N ASN A 204 4.97 -4.08 21.16
CA ASN A 204 4.53 -4.99 22.20
C ASN A 204 3.94 -4.25 23.41
N ARG A 205 4.30 -2.97 23.60
CA ARG A 205 3.90 -2.11 24.72
C ARG A 205 3.40 -0.73 24.23
N PRO A 206 2.37 -0.68 23.40
CA PRO A 206 1.90 0.59 22.87
C PRO A 206 1.33 1.48 23.96
N THR A 207 1.59 2.77 23.86
CA THR A 207 0.95 3.81 24.68
C THR A 207 0.28 4.84 23.79
N LEU A 208 -0.68 5.59 24.36
CA LEU A 208 -1.33 6.67 23.62
C LEU A 208 -0.32 7.73 23.17
N THR A 209 0.69 8.04 24.00
CA THR A 209 1.75 8.99 23.66
C THR A 209 2.64 8.48 22.52
N GLY A 210 3.09 7.22 22.59
CA GLY A 210 3.89 6.61 21.52
C GLY A 210 3.13 6.57 20.18
N LEU A 211 1.84 6.26 20.21
CA LEU A 211 0.98 6.28 19.02
C LEU A 211 0.80 7.70 18.46
N ARG A 212 0.63 8.72 19.33
CA ARG A 212 0.57 10.13 18.92
C ARG A 212 1.87 10.58 18.27
N ALA A 213 3.01 10.19 18.85
CA ALA A 213 4.33 10.46 18.27
C ALA A 213 4.45 9.89 16.85
N LEU A 214 4.10 8.60 16.67
CA LEU A 214 4.15 7.94 15.37
C LEU A 214 3.22 8.61 14.34
N ALA A 215 2.00 9.02 14.74
CA ALA A 215 1.08 9.73 13.87
C ALA A 215 1.61 11.12 13.42
N ILE A 216 2.25 11.86 14.33
CA ILE A 216 2.91 13.15 14.00
C ILE A 216 4.06 12.92 13.01
N TYR A 217 4.93 11.94 13.29
CA TYR A 217 6.06 11.61 12.44
C TYR A 217 5.63 11.22 11.02
N LEU A 218 4.66 10.32 10.89
CA LEU A 218 4.15 9.87 9.59
C LEU A 218 3.47 11.00 8.80
N SER A 219 2.87 11.98 9.50
CA SER A 219 2.33 13.17 8.85
C SER A 219 3.43 14.07 8.27
N ALA A 220 4.56 14.19 8.94
CA ALA A 220 5.67 15.05 8.54
C ALA A 220 6.59 14.41 7.48
N ILE A 221 6.91 13.12 7.60
CA ILE A 221 7.85 12.44 6.69
C ILE A 221 7.37 12.43 5.23
N ARG A 222 6.06 12.56 5.00
CA ARG A 222 5.45 12.69 3.67
C ARG A 222 6.00 13.84 2.83
N VAL A 223 6.62 14.85 3.43
CA VAL A 223 7.31 15.90 2.67
C VAL A 223 8.49 15.32 1.88
N HIS A 224 9.20 14.36 2.47
CA HIS A 224 10.44 13.77 1.94
C HIS A 224 10.25 12.39 1.32
N ASN A 225 9.27 11.61 1.79
CA ASN A 225 9.00 10.27 1.30
C ASN A 225 7.49 10.04 1.21
N ARG A 226 6.97 9.94 -0.01
CA ARG A 226 5.57 9.59 -0.31
C ARG A 226 5.43 8.17 -0.83
N GLY A 227 6.45 7.34 -0.58
CA GLY A 227 6.56 5.95 -0.99
C GLY A 227 5.52 5.04 -0.33
N LYS A 228 5.39 3.83 -0.87
CA LYS A 228 4.45 2.79 -0.41
C LYS A 228 4.65 2.47 1.08
N SER A 229 5.86 2.67 1.61
CA SER A 229 6.21 2.50 3.02
C SER A 229 5.35 3.33 3.95
N VAL A 230 5.05 4.61 3.64
CA VAL A 230 4.24 5.46 4.52
C VAL A 230 2.79 4.95 4.61
N TRP A 231 2.24 4.44 3.51
CA TRP A 231 0.91 3.83 3.52
C TRP A 231 0.90 2.53 4.34
N ILE A 232 1.89 1.66 4.18
CA ILE A 232 2.04 0.43 4.99
C ILE A 232 2.15 0.77 6.48
N LEU A 233 2.96 1.79 6.83
CA LEU A 233 3.12 2.26 8.21
C LEU A 233 1.82 2.84 8.79
N ASN A 234 0.99 3.53 7.99
CA ASN A 234 -0.34 3.94 8.43
C ASN A 234 -1.25 2.74 8.73
N GLY A 235 -1.19 1.68 7.92
CA GLY A 235 -1.88 0.42 8.22
C GLY A 235 -1.45 -0.18 9.57
N LEU A 236 -0.15 -0.13 9.88
CA LEU A 236 0.39 -0.56 11.17
C LEU A 236 -0.10 0.31 12.34
N VAL A 237 -0.12 1.64 12.16
CA VAL A 237 -0.68 2.60 13.14
C VAL A 237 -2.14 2.30 13.43
N ILE A 238 -2.95 1.94 12.42
CA ILE A 238 -4.34 1.49 12.63
C ILE A 238 -4.39 0.25 13.52
N ARG A 239 -3.52 -0.74 13.30
CA ARG A 239 -3.48 -1.96 14.14
C ARG A 239 -3.07 -1.66 15.58
N VAL A 240 -2.10 -0.76 15.79
CA VAL A 240 -1.71 -0.30 17.13
C VAL A 240 -2.85 0.50 17.79
N ALA A 241 -3.57 1.34 17.04
CA ALA A 241 -4.74 2.04 17.54
C ALA A 241 -5.87 1.09 17.93
N GLN A 242 -6.08 0.03 17.13
CA GLN A 242 -7.06 -1.01 17.42
C GLN A 242 -6.70 -1.80 18.69
N SER A 243 -5.42 -2.15 18.88
CA SER A 243 -4.96 -2.84 20.09
C SER A 243 -5.08 -1.97 21.35
N LEU A 244 -5.02 -0.65 21.22
CA LEU A 244 -5.31 0.32 22.30
C LEU A 244 -6.81 0.62 22.48
N GLY A 245 -7.68 0.07 21.63
CA GLY A 245 -9.13 0.28 21.70
C GLY A 245 -9.63 1.61 21.14
N LEU A 246 -8.83 2.35 20.37
CA LEU A 246 -9.22 3.67 19.84
C LEU A 246 -10.36 3.62 18.82
N HIS A 247 -10.63 2.45 18.26
CA HIS A 247 -11.75 2.21 17.36
C HIS A 247 -13.11 2.16 18.07
N LYS A 248 -13.12 2.23 19.41
CA LYS A 248 -14.30 2.38 20.28
C LYS A 248 -14.26 3.72 21.00
N ASP A 249 -15.42 4.36 21.18
CA ASP A 249 -15.47 5.64 21.89
C ASP A 249 -15.07 5.46 23.37
N GLY A 250 -14.16 6.30 23.87
CA GLY A 250 -13.68 6.23 25.25
C GLY A 250 -14.77 6.31 26.30
N THR A 251 -15.91 6.98 26.01
CA THR A 251 -17.05 7.04 26.94
C THR A 251 -17.72 5.67 27.12
N LYS A 252 -17.68 4.80 26.12
CA LYS A 252 -18.18 3.41 26.25
C LYS A 252 -17.20 2.50 27.00
N LEU A 253 -15.94 2.91 27.08
CA LEU A 253 -14.88 2.20 27.79
C LEU A 253 -14.69 2.71 29.23
N GLY A 254 -15.51 3.67 29.68
CA GLY A 254 -15.42 4.24 31.03
C GLY A 254 -14.18 5.12 31.26
N LEU A 255 -13.61 5.69 30.19
CA LEU A 255 -12.39 6.50 30.30
C LEU A 255 -12.66 7.95 30.71
N PRO A 256 -11.70 8.60 31.40
CA PRO A 256 -11.82 10.01 31.77
C PRO A 256 -12.14 10.91 30.55
N PRO A 257 -12.86 12.03 30.75
CA PRO A 257 -13.27 12.91 29.66
C PRO A 257 -12.12 13.38 28.76
N LEU A 258 -11.01 13.85 29.35
CA LEU A 258 -9.84 14.30 28.60
C LEU A 258 -9.25 13.17 27.74
N GLU A 259 -9.06 11.98 28.32
CA GLU A 259 -8.51 10.84 27.58
C GLU A 259 -9.44 10.41 26.44
N SER A 260 -10.74 10.37 26.69
CA SER A 260 -11.76 10.09 25.68
C SER A 260 -11.68 11.07 24.51
N GLU A 261 -11.54 12.37 24.78
CA GLU A 261 -11.41 13.39 23.75
C GLU A 261 -10.09 13.26 22.96
N LEU A 262 -8.96 13.03 23.62
CA LEU A 262 -7.68 12.82 22.93
C LEU A 262 -7.68 11.58 22.04
N ARG A 263 -8.32 10.50 22.50
CA ARG A 263 -8.52 9.28 21.71
C ARG A 263 -9.38 9.53 20.47
N ARG A 264 -10.46 10.32 20.58
CA ARG A 264 -11.26 10.74 19.41
C ARG A 264 -10.41 11.52 18.42
N ARG A 265 -9.67 12.53 18.89
CA ARG A 265 -8.78 13.36 18.04
C ARG A 265 -7.76 12.49 17.29
N LEU A 266 -7.15 11.53 17.97
CA LEU A 266 -6.15 10.64 17.36
C LEU A 266 -6.78 9.62 16.40
N TRP A 267 -7.90 9.00 16.76
CA TRP A 267 -8.58 8.03 15.90
C TRP A 267 -9.01 8.66 14.57
N TRP A 268 -9.72 9.80 14.64
CA TRP A 268 -10.14 10.53 13.43
C TRP A 268 -8.95 11.01 12.60
N HIS A 269 -7.81 11.30 13.23
CA HIS A 269 -6.60 11.62 12.49
C HIS A 269 -6.06 10.43 11.69
N ILE A 270 -5.91 9.28 12.34
CA ILE A 270 -5.33 8.08 11.73
C ILE A 270 -6.17 7.63 10.53
N ILE A 271 -7.49 7.53 10.70
CA ILE A 271 -8.38 6.99 9.66
C ILE A 271 -8.50 7.94 8.45
N THR A 272 -8.59 9.26 8.68
CA THR A 272 -8.69 10.23 7.58
C THR A 272 -7.39 10.30 6.78
N ARG A 273 -6.24 10.02 7.41
CA ARG A 273 -4.92 9.99 6.76
C ARG A 273 -4.63 8.70 5.99
N ASP A 274 -5.17 7.57 6.41
CA ASP A 274 -4.97 6.29 5.72
C ASP A 274 -5.49 6.34 4.27
N SER A 275 -6.74 6.78 4.11
CA SER A 275 -7.38 6.99 2.80
C SER A 275 -6.54 7.85 1.84
N ARG A 276 -5.84 8.84 2.41
CA ARG A 276 -5.02 9.80 1.67
C ARG A 276 -3.63 9.24 1.31
N SER A 277 -3.09 8.29 2.08
CA SER A 277 -1.86 7.60 1.73
C SER A 277 -2.07 6.60 0.60
N GLY A 278 -3.21 5.90 0.57
CA GLY A 278 -3.58 5.03 -0.55
C GLY A 278 -3.76 5.79 -1.88
N GLU A 279 -4.26 7.04 -1.80
CA GLU A 279 -4.44 7.90 -2.97
C GLU A 279 -3.14 8.11 -3.78
N ASP A 280 -1.98 8.21 -3.13
CA ASP A 280 -0.68 8.47 -3.81
C ASP A 280 -0.31 7.32 -4.77
N PHE A 281 -0.84 6.11 -4.52
CA PHE A 281 -0.58 4.89 -5.29
C PHE A 281 -1.73 4.46 -6.21
N GLY A 282 -2.78 5.28 -6.33
CA GLY A 282 -3.95 4.88 -7.13
C GLY A 282 -4.78 3.77 -6.51
N LEU A 283 -4.60 3.51 -5.22
CA LEU A 283 -5.41 2.55 -4.48
C LEU A 283 -6.68 3.25 -3.99
N GLU A 284 -7.82 2.61 -4.21
CA GLU A 284 -9.04 2.96 -3.50
C GLU A 284 -8.88 2.57 -2.02
N ASP A 285 -9.49 3.35 -1.14
CA ASP A 285 -9.46 3.09 0.30
C ASP A 285 -10.12 1.74 0.58
N PRO A 286 -9.35 0.70 0.98
CA PRO A 286 -9.88 -0.65 1.13
C PRO A 286 -10.66 -0.83 2.43
N ASN A 287 -10.63 0.16 3.33
CA ASN A 287 -11.09 0.04 4.69
C ASN A 287 -12.42 0.80 4.89
N ASP A 288 -13.50 0.07 5.15
CA ASP A 288 -14.80 0.65 5.55
C ASP A 288 -14.80 1.15 7.01
N LEU A 289 -13.63 1.56 7.52
CA LEU A 289 -13.42 1.89 8.94
C LEU A 289 -14.11 3.20 9.34
N LEU A 290 -14.27 4.14 8.41
CA LEU A 290 -14.98 5.40 8.68
C LEU A 290 -16.48 5.15 8.92
N SER A 291 -17.09 4.22 8.18
CA SER A 291 -18.52 3.89 8.30
C SER A 291 -18.82 2.94 9.45
N THR A 292 -17.88 2.04 9.75
CA THR A 292 -18.02 1.02 10.80
C THR A 292 -17.56 1.49 12.19
N SER A 293 -16.93 2.68 12.29
CA SER A 293 -16.49 3.23 13.57
C SER A 293 -17.64 3.81 14.38
N ASP A 294 -17.75 3.40 15.65
CA ASP A 294 -18.69 3.93 16.62
C ASP A 294 -18.11 5.08 17.48
N VAL A 295 -16.97 5.64 17.06
CA VAL A 295 -16.27 6.74 17.74
C VAL A 295 -16.97 8.06 17.44
N LYS A 296 -17.30 8.83 18.48
CA LYS A 296 -17.93 10.15 18.32
C LYS A 296 -16.96 11.12 17.64
N LEU A 297 -17.50 12.18 17.04
CA LEU A 297 -16.67 13.27 16.53
C LEU A 297 -15.94 13.97 17.70
N PRO A 298 -14.71 14.47 17.49
CA PRO A 298 -14.07 15.36 18.45
C PRO A 298 -14.95 16.60 18.70
N LEU A 299 -14.90 17.16 19.89
CA LEU A 299 -15.71 18.34 20.21
C LEU A 299 -15.07 19.62 19.61
N ASN A 300 -15.90 20.58 19.18
CA ASN A 300 -15.44 21.93 18.85
C ASN A 300 -15.14 22.75 20.13
N ILE A 301 -13.96 22.54 20.72
CA ILE A 301 -13.53 23.14 21.99
C ILE A 301 -12.06 23.59 21.91
N ASN A 302 -11.64 24.50 22.79
CA ASN A 302 -10.22 24.86 22.93
C ASN A 302 -9.53 23.97 23.96
N ASP A 303 -8.21 23.80 23.85
CA ASP A 303 -7.43 23.05 24.84
C ASP A 303 -7.57 23.63 26.26
N ALA A 304 -7.68 24.95 26.38
CA ALA A 304 -7.88 25.60 27.68
C ALA A 304 -9.23 25.24 28.35
N ASP A 305 -10.14 24.58 27.63
CA ASP A 305 -11.46 24.20 28.14
C ASP A 305 -11.48 22.80 28.78
N ILE A 306 -10.38 22.03 28.66
CA ILE A 306 -10.28 20.65 29.16
C ILE A 306 -9.03 20.47 30.02
N PHE A 307 -9.14 19.64 31.06
CA PHE A 307 -8.06 19.40 32.03
C PHE A 307 -8.20 17.99 32.64
N PRO A 308 -7.13 17.38 33.19
CA PRO A 308 -7.13 15.97 33.56
C PRO A 308 -8.19 15.56 34.61
N GLU A 309 -8.47 16.42 35.59
CA GLU A 309 -9.35 16.13 36.73
C GLU A 309 -10.84 16.43 36.45
N MET A 310 -11.20 16.73 35.20
CA MET A 310 -12.58 17.07 34.83
C MET A 310 -13.52 15.85 34.89
N GLU A 311 -14.74 16.05 35.38
CA GLU A 311 -15.76 14.99 35.44
C GLU A 311 -16.61 14.90 34.16
N GLU A 312 -16.87 16.04 33.51
CA GLU A 312 -17.70 16.12 32.30
C GLU A 312 -17.05 17.02 31.24
N LEU A 313 -17.20 16.65 29.96
CA LEU A 313 -16.72 17.47 28.84
C LEU A 313 -17.50 18.80 28.77
N PRO A 314 -16.84 19.92 28.44
CA PRO A 314 -17.51 21.20 28.26
C PRO A 314 -18.48 21.16 27.08
N VAL A 315 -19.46 22.07 27.11
CA VAL A 315 -20.41 22.25 26.02
C VAL A 315 -19.65 22.70 24.76
N GLU A 316 -20.01 22.10 23.63
CA GLU A 316 -19.43 22.43 22.34
C GLU A 316 -19.65 23.91 21.97
N ARG A 317 -18.60 24.58 21.50
CA ARG A 317 -18.67 25.98 21.11
C ARG A 317 -19.26 26.13 19.71
N THR A 318 -19.98 27.23 19.48
CA THR A 318 -20.45 27.62 18.13
C THR A 318 -19.45 28.52 17.40
N GLU A 319 -18.47 29.04 18.13
CA GLU A 319 -17.41 29.90 17.62
C GLU A 319 -16.18 29.11 17.15
N TRP A 320 -15.21 29.84 16.60
CA TRP A 320 -13.93 29.27 16.20
C TRP A 320 -13.15 28.72 17.39
N THR A 321 -12.63 27.51 17.26
CA THR A 321 -11.66 26.90 18.19
C THR A 321 -10.44 26.33 17.48
N CYS A 322 -9.45 25.85 18.23
CA CYS A 322 -8.32 25.11 17.66
C CYS A 322 -8.75 23.81 16.92
N MET A 323 -9.94 23.29 17.18
CA MET A 323 -10.50 22.09 16.52
C MET A 323 -11.16 22.39 15.17
N THR A 324 -11.43 23.66 14.83
CA THR A 324 -12.24 24.04 13.67
C THR A 324 -11.75 23.38 12.37
N PHE A 325 -10.45 23.49 12.07
CA PHE A 325 -9.91 22.92 10.83
C PHE A 325 -9.92 21.38 10.85
N SER A 326 -9.76 20.76 12.01
CA SER A 326 -9.89 19.30 12.20
C SER A 326 -11.29 18.79 11.96
N LEU A 327 -12.29 19.53 12.38
CA LEU A 327 -13.67 19.16 12.11
C LEU A 327 -14.03 19.34 10.63
N ILE A 328 -13.44 20.34 9.96
CA ILE A 328 -13.58 20.52 8.51
C ILE A 328 -12.96 19.34 7.74
N THR A 329 -11.75 18.89 8.11
CA THR A 329 -11.11 17.74 7.44
C THR A 329 -11.90 16.45 7.65
N VAL A 330 -12.46 16.24 8.84
CA VAL A 330 -13.35 15.10 9.11
C VAL A 330 -14.67 15.20 8.34
N ASP A 331 -15.28 16.38 8.26
CA ASP A 331 -16.52 16.58 7.50
C ASP A 331 -16.31 16.34 5.99
N LEU A 332 -15.16 16.76 5.45
CA LEU A 332 -14.76 16.46 4.06
C LEU A 332 -14.56 14.96 3.83
N ALA A 333 -13.90 14.26 4.75
CA ALA A 333 -13.69 12.82 4.66
C ALA A 333 -15.04 12.06 4.65
N LYS A 334 -15.96 12.43 5.55
CA LYS A 334 -17.32 11.86 5.58
C LYS A 334 -18.13 12.16 4.32
N ALA A 335 -17.99 13.36 3.75
CA ALA A 335 -18.66 13.70 2.49
C ALA A 335 -18.12 12.83 1.33
N MET A 336 -16.80 12.67 1.25
CA MET A 336 -16.16 11.81 0.25
C MET A 336 -16.60 10.34 0.38
N GLU A 337 -16.66 9.83 1.61
CA GLU A 337 -17.13 8.47 1.89
C GLU A 337 -18.59 8.27 1.48
N LYS A 338 -19.48 9.20 1.84
CA LYS A 338 -20.89 9.16 1.39
C LYS A 338 -20.98 9.09 -0.14
N LEU A 339 -20.18 9.89 -0.84
CA LEU A 339 -20.12 9.92 -2.31
C LEU A 339 -19.64 8.58 -2.89
N LYS A 340 -18.66 7.93 -2.26
CA LYS A 340 -18.18 6.58 -2.64
C LYS A 340 -19.25 5.51 -2.42
N ALA A 341 -19.85 5.46 -1.23
CA ALA A 341 -20.86 4.45 -0.87
C ALA A 341 -22.12 4.52 -1.76
N GLY A 342 -22.50 5.73 -2.19
CA GLY A 342 -23.57 5.90 -3.16
C GLY A 342 -23.27 5.25 -4.51
N ASN A 343 -22.03 5.33 -5.00
CA ASN A 343 -21.63 4.74 -6.29
C ASN A 343 -21.67 3.20 -6.28
N ALA A 344 -21.45 2.56 -5.12
CA ALA A 344 -21.46 1.11 -4.98
C ALA A 344 -22.87 0.49 -4.91
N SER A 345 -23.89 1.27 -4.54
CA SER A 345 -25.23 0.75 -4.18
C SER A 345 -26.34 1.01 -5.21
N ALA A 346 -26.12 1.82 -6.26
CA ALA A 346 -27.16 2.12 -7.25
C ALA A 346 -26.62 2.22 -8.69
N SER A 347 -27.25 1.49 -9.62
CA SER A 347 -26.88 1.42 -11.05
C SER A 347 -27.21 2.69 -11.87
N THR A 348 -27.58 3.81 -11.23
CA THR A 348 -27.63 5.15 -11.85
C THR A 348 -27.88 6.19 -10.76
N LEU A 349 -26.84 6.64 -10.06
CA LEU A 349 -26.99 7.82 -9.20
C LEU A 349 -27.17 9.08 -10.07
N SER A 350 -28.23 9.85 -9.77
CA SER A 350 -28.48 11.11 -10.45
C SER A 350 -27.47 12.19 -10.01
N LYS A 351 -27.17 13.11 -10.92
CA LYS A 351 -26.34 14.28 -10.62
C LYS A 351 -26.87 15.06 -9.41
N GLU A 352 -28.20 15.11 -9.25
CA GLU A 352 -28.84 15.83 -8.13
C GLU A 352 -28.48 15.25 -6.77
N TRP A 353 -28.36 13.92 -6.63
CA TRP A 353 -27.95 13.30 -5.37
C TRP A 353 -26.52 13.71 -5.00
N ARG A 354 -25.61 13.65 -5.97
CA ARG A 354 -24.21 14.06 -5.77
C ARG A 354 -24.12 15.53 -5.40
N ASP A 355 -24.83 16.38 -6.14
CA ASP A 355 -24.88 17.83 -5.89
C ASP A 355 -25.45 18.12 -4.49
N LYS A 356 -26.47 17.37 -4.06
CA LYS A 356 -27.03 17.47 -2.70
C LYS A 356 -25.99 17.14 -1.63
N VAL A 357 -25.25 16.03 -1.76
CA VAL A 357 -24.22 15.65 -0.77
C VAL A 357 -23.10 16.71 -0.70
N VAL A 358 -22.67 17.23 -1.85
CA VAL A 358 -21.67 18.31 -1.91
C VAL A 358 -22.20 19.60 -1.30
N GLN A 359 -23.46 19.97 -1.55
CA GLN A 359 -24.08 21.15 -0.94
C GLN A 359 -24.30 21.02 0.57
N GLU A 360 -24.66 19.83 1.05
CA GLU A 360 -24.72 19.54 2.49
C GLU A 360 -23.35 19.73 3.15
N ALA A 361 -22.30 19.20 2.54
CA ALA A 361 -20.92 19.39 3.02
C ALA A 361 -20.52 20.87 2.99
N TYR A 362 -20.83 21.58 1.90
CA TYR A 362 -20.56 23.01 1.75
C TYR A 362 -21.23 23.83 2.85
N THR A 363 -22.54 23.62 3.06
CA THR A 363 -23.33 24.31 4.09
C THR A 363 -22.77 24.05 5.49
N LYS A 364 -22.50 22.78 5.81
CA LYS A 364 -21.98 22.38 7.12
C LYS A 364 -20.60 22.99 7.39
N ILE A 365 -19.70 22.93 6.41
CA ILE A 365 -18.32 23.45 6.53
C ILE A 365 -18.32 24.98 6.59
N ARG A 366 -19.16 25.65 5.79
CA ARG A 366 -19.30 27.11 5.84
C ARG A 366 -19.83 27.60 7.17
N ALA A 367 -20.79 26.89 7.77
CA ALA A 367 -21.31 27.23 9.11
C ALA A 367 -20.20 27.29 10.17
N ARG A 368 -19.19 26.40 10.09
CA ARG A 368 -18.02 26.41 11.00
C ARG A 368 -17.12 27.64 10.83
N LEU A 369 -17.19 28.30 9.66
CA LEU A 369 -16.35 29.45 9.33
C LEU A 369 -17.06 30.80 9.53
N GLU A 370 -18.35 30.83 9.88
CA GLU A 370 -19.15 32.07 9.92
C GLU A 370 -18.59 33.15 10.86
N LYS A 371 -17.91 32.74 11.95
CA LYS A 371 -17.40 33.62 13.01
C LYS A 371 -15.87 33.70 13.05
N PHE A 372 -15.19 33.59 11.90
CA PHE A 372 -13.74 33.70 11.88
C PHE A 372 -13.25 35.15 12.04
N ASN A 373 -12.11 35.32 12.70
CA ASN A 373 -11.40 36.58 12.86
C ASN A 373 -10.46 36.80 11.66
N PRO A 374 -10.72 37.79 10.79
CA PRO A 374 -9.89 38.03 9.60
C PRO A 374 -8.50 38.60 9.93
N LYS A 375 -8.24 39.04 11.17
CA LYS A 375 -6.90 39.48 11.60
C LYS A 375 -6.02 38.31 12.05
N ALA A 376 -6.62 37.19 12.44
CA ALA A 376 -5.90 36.01 12.87
C ALA A 376 -5.39 35.24 11.65
N TRP A 377 -4.07 35.21 11.47
CA TRP A 377 -3.46 34.64 10.26
C TRP A 377 -3.80 33.15 10.06
N HIS A 378 -3.88 32.38 11.15
CA HIS A 378 -4.19 30.94 11.11
C HIS A 378 -5.63 30.69 10.68
N GLN A 379 -6.57 31.55 11.10
CA GLN A 379 -7.97 31.43 10.68
C GLN A 379 -8.13 31.77 9.20
N ARG A 380 -7.44 32.80 8.71
CA ARG A 380 -7.40 33.12 7.26
C ARG A 380 -6.85 31.95 6.44
N LEU A 381 -5.76 31.34 6.92
CA LEU A 381 -5.16 30.18 6.27
C LEU A 381 -6.17 29.03 6.21
N THR A 382 -6.84 28.70 7.31
CA THR A 382 -7.88 27.67 7.33
C THR A 382 -9.03 27.98 6.37
N VAL A 383 -9.51 29.23 6.29
CA VAL A 383 -10.54 29.63 5.31
C VAL A 383 -10.04 29.39 3.88
N HIS A 384 -8.81 29.82 3.57
CA HIS A 384 -8.20 29.60 2.25
C HIS A 384 -8.08 28.11 1.90
N CYS A 385 -7.57 27.30 2.83
CA CYS A 385 -7.49 25.84 2.67
C CYS A 385 -8.87 25.22 2.49
N THR A 386 -9.88 25.69 3.22
CA THR A 386 -11.24 25.15 3.17
C THR A 386 -11.90 25.44 1.83
N ASP A 387 -11.81 26.67 1.34
CA ASP A 387 -12.34 27.08 0.04
C ASP A 387 -11.74 26.24 -1.09
N TYR A 388 -10.43 26.04 -1.01
CA TYR A 388 -9.70 25.19 -1.92
C TYR A 388 -10.16 23.71 -1.85
N LEU A 389 -10.27 23.15 -0.64
CA LEU A 389 -10.68 21.76 -0.45
C LEU A 389 -12.12 21.49 -0.92
N LEU A 390 -13.03 22.43 -0.71
CA LEU A 390 -14.42 22.34 -1.20
C LEU A 390 -14.48 22.40 -2.73
N ARG A 391 -13.73 23.30 -3.37
CA ARG A 391 -13.64 23.35 -4.85
C ARG A 391 -13.06 22.06 -5.42
N LYS A 392 -12.03 21.51 -4.76
CA LYS A 392 -11.46 20.21 -5.15
C LYS A 392 -12.47 19.07 -5.00
N LEU A 393 -13.17 19.00 -3.86
CA LEU A 393 -14.20 18.00 -3.63
C LEU A 393 -15.25 18.03 -4.74
N ASP A 394 -15.73 19.23 -5.06
CA ASP A 394 -16.71 19.44 -6.13
C ASP A 394 -16.13 18.98 -7.50
N PHE A 395 -14.97 19.51 -7.89
CA PHE A 395 -14.34 19.17 -9.16
C PHE A 395 -14.10 17.66 -9.33
N VAL A 396 -13.43 17.02 -8.37
CA VAL A 396 -13.03 15.60 -8.48
C VAL A 396 -14.24 14.69 -8.56
N THR A 397 -15.26 14.92 -7.73
CA THR A 397 -16.44 14.06 -7.68
C THR A 397 -17.35 14.27 -8.90
N ASN A 398 -17.40 15.50 -9.45
CA ASN A 398 -18.08 15.75 -10.71
C ASN A 398 -17.37 15.07 -11.89
N GLN A 399 -16.03 15.07 -11.92
CA GLN A 399 -15.25 14.35 -12.93
C GLN A 399 -15.48 12.84 -12.84
N GLN A 400 -15.43 12.26 -11.63
CA GLN A 400 -15.73 10.84 -11.41
C GLN A 400 -17.15 10.47 -11.87
N TRP A 401 -18.14 11.32 -11.58
CA TRP A 401 -19.51 11.13 -12.04
C TRP A 401 -19.65 11.21 -13.55
N LEU A 402 -19.04 12.20 -14.21
CA LEU A 402 -19.07 12.31 -15.68
C LEU A 402 -18.46 11.07 -16.35
N LEU A 403 -17.38 10.54 -15.77
CA LEU A 403 -16.73 9.32 -16.26
C LEU A 403 -17.60 8.07 -16.05
N SER A 404 -18.39 7.98 -14.98
CA SER A 404 -19.26 6.83 -14.74
C SER A 404 -20.48 6.76 -15.69
N GLN A 405 -20.85 7.88 -16.32
CA GLN A 405 -21.92 7.96 -17.31
C GLN A 405 -21.41 7.48 -18.69
N LYS A 406 -21.41 6.16 -18.92
CA LYS A 406 -20.87 5.43 -20.10
C LYS A 406 -21.30 5.87 -21.53
N ARG A 407 -22.05 6.97 -21.73
CA ARG A 407 -22.69 7.31 -23.02
C ARG A 407 -22.18 8.54 -23.79
N GLU A 408 -21.48 9.51 -23.19
CA GLU A 408 -21.01 10.73 -23.91
C GLU A 408 -19.70 11.29 -23.29
N VAL A 409 -18.64 10.49 -23.31
CA VAL A 409 -17.50 10.69 -22.39
C VAL A 409 -16.48 11.74 -22.86
N ASN A 410 -16.18 11.83 -24.17
CA ASN A 410 -15.02 12.62 -24.60
C ASN A 410 -15.30 14.14 -24.71
N ASP A 411 -16.50 14.57 -25.12
CA ASP A 411 -16.79 16.00 -25.31
C ASP A 411 -17.29 16.72 -24.06
N SER A 412 -17.86 15.99 -23.09
CA SER A 412 -18.42 16.58 -21.86
C SER A 412 -17.37 16.83 -20.77
N VAL A 413 -16.39 15.92 -20.65
CA VAL A 413 -15.29 15.98 -19.67
C VAL A 413 -14.21 16.97 -20.10
N LEU A 414 -13.85 16.96 -21.39
CA LEU A 414 -12.76 17.77 -21.96
C LEU A 414 -13.26 19.12 -22.50
N LYS A 415 -14.07 19.84 -21.73
CA LYS A 415 -14.49 21.22 -22.04
C LYS A 415 -13.46 22.23 -21.56
N GLU A 416 -13.36 23.35 -22.27
CA GLU A 416 -12.50 24.48 -21.89
C GLU A 416 -12.88 25.01 -20.49
N GLU A 417 -14.17 25.02 -20.13
CA GLU A 417 -14.66 25.40 -18.80
C GLU A 417 -14.12 24.48 -17.69
N THR A 418 -14.04 23.17 -17.95
CA THR A 418 -13.46 22.19 -17.01
C THR A 418 -11.97 22.45 -16.83
N LEU A 419 -11.25 22.75 -17.92
CA LEU A 419 -9.83 23.11 -17.86
C LEU A 419 -9.62 24.38 -17.01
N VAL A 420 -10.39 25.45 -17.27
CA VAL A 420 -10.30 26.70 -16.49
C VAL A 420 -10.53 26.44 -15.01
N THR A 421 -11.55 25.65 -14.67
CA THR A 421 -11.84 25.29 -13.27
C THR A 421 -10.68 24.52 -12.63
N ALA A 422 -10.08 23.57 -13.36
CA ALA A 422 -8.92 22.82 -12.89
C ALA A 422 -7.70 23.74 -12.66
N LEU A 423 -7.45 24.68 -13.58
CA LEU A 423 -6.36 25.66 -13.47
C LEU A 423 -6.58 26.63 -12.31
N ASP A 424 -7.82 27.10 -12.09
CA ASP A 424 -8.15 27.95 -10.95
C ASP A 424 -7.88 27.24 -9.61
N ILE A 425 -8.13 25.92 -9.54
CA ILE A 425 -7.80 25.11 -8.35
C ILE A 425 -6.28 25.00 -8.18
N LEU A 426 -5.54 24.67 -9.25
CA LEU A 426 -4.09 24.53 -9.19
C LEU A 426 -3.43 25.87 -8.84
N GLU A 427 -3.80 26.97 -9.48
CA GLU A 427 -3.23 28.30 -9.27
C GLU A 427 -3.61 28.94 -7.93
N ALA A 428 -4.84 28.74 -7.44
CA ALA A 428 -5.24 29.23 -6.12
C ALA A 428 -4.42 28.55 -4.99
N ARG A 429 -3.96 27.32 -5.24
CA ARG A 429 -2.97 26.64 -4.40
C ARG A 429 -1.57 27.22 -4.61
N THR A 430 -1.20 27.58 -5.83
CA THR A 430 0.05 28.28 -6.18
C THR A 430 0.06 29.76 -5.78
N ALA A 431 -0.59 30.14 -4.67
CA ALA A 431 -0.57 31.49 -4.11
C ALA A 431 0.83 31.92 -3.59
N GLY A 432 1.89 31.67 -4.37
CA GLY A 432 3.29 31.99 -4.15
C GLY A 432 3.59 33.49 -4.07
N ASN A 433 2.56 34.34 -4.16
CA ASN A 433 2.70 35.79 -3.98
C ASN A 433 2.03 36.31 -2.70
N ASN A 434 1.52 35.45 -1.81
CA ASN A 434 1.05 35.89 -0.49
C ASN A 434 2.17 35.68 0.55
N PRO A 435 2.89 36.73 0.98
CA PRO A 435 4.00 36.59 1.93
C PRO A 435 3.55 35.94 3.25
N PHE A 436 2.28 36.09 3.63
CA PHE A 436 1.74 35.52 4.86
C PHE A 436 1.59 33.99 4.83
N LEU A 437 1.60 33.38 3.64
CA LEU A 437 1.45 31.95 3.46
C LEU A 437 2.74 31.26 3.01
N ALA A 438 3.82 32.03 2.78
CA ALA A 438 5.11 31.51 2.30
C ALA A 438 5.70 30.47 3.25
N GLN A 439 5.64 30.73 4.56
CA GLN A 439 6.08 29.82 5.63
C GLN A 439 5.35 28.47 5.67
N PHE A 440 4.27 28.31 4.89
CA PHE A 440 3.46 27.09 4.78
C PHE A 440 3.61 26.41 3.43
N SER A 441 4.58 26.84 2.62
CA SER A 441 4.91 26.24 1.34
C SER A 441 5.21 24.74 1.44
N TRP A 442 5.81 24.29 2.54
CA TRP A 442 6.07 22.88 2.83
C TRP A 442 4.79 22.02 2.82
N ALA A 443 3.64 22.58 3.16
CA ALA A 443 2.36 21.86 3.19
C ALA A 443 1.86 21.43 1.82
N LYS A 444 2.29 22.13 0.77
CA LYS A 444 2.02 21.77 -0.63
C LYS A 444 2.63 20.41 -0.94
N LYS A 445 3.86 20.18 -0.48
CA LYS A 445 4.56 18.90 -0.61
C LYS A 445 3.79 17.77 0.10
N VAL A 446 3.17 18.04 1.25
CA VAL A 446 2.35 17.01 1.96
C VAL A 446 1.10 16.58 1.16
N HIS A 447 0.54 17.44 0.31
CA HIS A 447 -0.73 17.19 -0.36
C HIS A 447 -0.66 17.43 -1.88
N PRO A 448 -0.05 16.55 -2.70
CA PRO A 448 -0.02 16.73 -4.16
C PRO A 448 -1.43 16.64 -4.79
N GLN A 449 -1.67 17.38 -5.87
CA GLN A 449 -2.99 17.40 -6.55
C GLN A 449 -3.08 16.45 -7.72
N TYR A 450 -2.85 15.15 -7.47
CA TYR A 450 -2.82 14.15 -8.54
C TYR A 450 -4.06 14.17 -9.44
N HIS A 451 -5.27 14.20 -8.89
CA HIS A 451 -6.50 14.18 -9.69
C HIS A 451 -6.67 15.41 -10.60
N VAL A 452 -6.37 16.61 -10.08
CA VAL A 452 -6.54 17.85 -10.85
C VAL A 452 -5.43 17.98 -11.89
N THR A 453 -4.18 17.65 -11.52
CA THR A 453 -3.04 17.61 -12.45
C THR A 453 -3.26 16.57 -13.55
N LEU A 454 -3.82 15.41 -13.22
CA LEU A 454 -4.20 14.37 -14.18
C LEU A 454 -5.20 14.90 -15.20
N SER A 455 -6.28 15.58 -14.75
CA SER A 455 -7.27 16.17 -15.64
C SER A 455 -6.67 17.21 -16.60
N VAL A 456 -5.75 18.05 -16.13
CA VAL A 456 -5.07 19.06 -16.97
C VAL A 456 -4.15 18.40 -17.99
N LEU A 457 -3.31 17.45 -17.58
CA LEU A 457 -2.43 16.72 -18.49
C LEU A 457 -3.22 15.91 -19.53
N TRP A 458 -4.33 15.30 -19.11
CA TRP A 458 -5.22 14.61 -20.03
C TRP A 458 -5.82 15.56 -21.06
N TYR A 459 -6.24 16.76 -20.65
CA TYR A 459 -6.69 17.81 -21.57
C TYR A 459 -5.59 18.16 -22.59
N LEU A 460 -4.37 18.42 -22.13
CA LEU A 460 -3.24 18.75 -23.00
C LEU A 460 -2.90 17.63 -24.00
N CYS A 461 -3.05 16.36 -23.61
CA CYS A 461 -2.86 15.22 -24.51
C CYS A 461 -3.95 15.09 -25.58
N THR A 462 -5.18 15.56 -25.32
CA THR A 462 -6.31 15.38 -26.25
C THR A 462 -6.61 16.64 -27.07
N LYS A 463 -6.43 17.83 -26.47
CA LYS A 463 -6.63 19.15 -27.09
C LYS A 463 -5.37 20.00 -26.87
N PRO A 464 -4.29 19.73 -27.63
CA PRO A 464 -3.00 20.40 -27.45
C PRO A 464 -3.00 21.87 -27.91
N GLN A 465 -4.09 22.34 -28.51
CA GLN A 465 -4.28 23.74 -28.90
C GLN A 465 -5.58 24.28 -28.28
N GLY A 466 -5.55 25.53 -27.82
CA GLY A 466 -6.67 26.18 -27.18
C GLY A 466 -6.25 27.47 -26.45
N PRO A 467 -7.20 28.33 -26.07
CA PRO A 467 -6.90 29.63 -25.47
C PRO A 467 -6.21 29.53 -24.10
N HIS A 468 -6.38 28.43 -23.36
CA HIS A 468 -5.78 28.24 -22.03
C HIS A 468 -4.64 27.22 -21.97
N VAL A 469 -4.17 26.70 -23.11
CA VAL A 469 -3.06 25.71 -23.15
C VAL A 469 -1.77 26.26 -22.56
N GLU A 470 -1.39 27.51 -22.89
CA GLU A 470 -0.18 28.14 -22.30
C GLU A 470 -0.31 28.40 -20.79
N ARG A 471 -1.54 28.62 -20.31
CA ARG A 471 -1.82 28.72 -18.88
C ARG A 471 -1.65 27.36 -18.21
N ALA A 472 -2.12 26.29 -18.85
CA ALA A 472 -1.97 24.93 -18.37
C ALA A 472 -0.50 24.49 -18.29
N TRP A 473 0.32 24.76 -19.31
CA TRP A 473 1.75 24.46 -19.26
C TRP A 473 2.46 25.13 -18.10
N ARG A 474 2.26 26.45 -17.90
CA ARG A 474 2.83 27.18 -16.76
C ARG A 474 2.45 26.56 -15.41
N ALA A 475 1.21 26.10 -15.27
CA ALA A 475 0.75 25.45 -14.04
C ALA A 475 1.41 24.07 -13.86
N ILE A 476 1.52 23.27 -14.92
CA ILE A 476 2.17 21.94 -14.89
C ILE A 476 3.66 22.05 -14.57
N ASP A 477 4.37 22.96 -15.23
CA ASP A 477 5.81 23.16 -15.02
C ASP A 477 6.08 23.53 -13.55
N SER A 478 5.31 24.48 -13.02
CA SER A 478 5.40 24.88 -11.61
C SER A 478 5.18 23.71 -10.63
N ILE A 479 4.21 22.84 -10.89
CA ILE A 479 3.91 21.68 -10.03
C ILE A 479 5.04 20.66 -10.06
N PHE A 480 5.54 20.32 -11.25
CA PHE A 480 6.60 19.33 -11.38
C PHE A 480 7.93 19.82 -10.80
N GLU A 481 8.26 21.09 -10.98
CA GLU A 481 9.50 21.68 -10.45
C GLU A 481 9.46 21.86 -8.92
N GLN A 482 8.33 22.32 -8.37
CA GLN A 482 8.28 22.74 -6.97
C GLN A 482 7.72 21.67 -6.02
N GLU A 483 6.83 20.80 -6.50
CA GLU A 483 6.05 19.90 -5.64
C GLU A 483 6.36 18.42 -5.84
N MET A 484 6.65 18.00 -7.09
CA MET A 484 6.87 16.60 -7.47
C MET A 484 8.33 16.27 -7.80
N ALA A 485 9.27 17.21 -7.69
CA ALA A 485 10.67 17.02 -8.10
C ALA A 485 11.34 15.76 -7.51
N PHE A 486 10.94 15.35 -6.30
CA PHE A 486 11.49 14.18 -5.59
C PHE A 486 10.61 12.91 -5.69
N ASP A 487 9.43 13.00 -6.31
CA ASP A 487 8.43 11.91 -6.33
C ASP A 487 8.71 10.81 -7.38
N PHE A 488 9.78 10.96 -8.18
CA PHE A 488 10.06 10.10 -9.34
C PHE A 488 11.17 9.07 -9.13
N ILE A 489 11.69 8.93 -7.91
CA ILE A 489 12.74 7.96 -7.59
C ILE A 489 12.07 6.59 -7.32
N GLY A 490 12.25 5.63 -8.24
CA GLY A 490 11.90 4.22 -8.02
C GLY A 490 10.42 3.84 -8.00
N CYS A 491 9.51 4.71 -8.44
CA CYS A 491 8.06 4.51 -8.30
C CYS A 491 7.38 4.02 -9.60
N THR A 492 7.61 2.77 -10.00
CA THR A 492 6.83 2.14 -11.09
C THR A 492 5.36 1.96 -10.67
N GLY A 493 4.41 2.33 -11.53
CA GLY A 493 2.96 2.15 -11.30
C GLY A 493 2.27 3.17 -10.37
N ALA A 494 2.98 4.09 -9.73
CA ALA A 494 2.36 5.10 -8.86
C ALA A 494 1.79 6.31 -9.65
N LYS A 495 0.86 7.09 -9.05
CA LYS A 495 0.28 8.29 -9.70
C LYS A 495 1.31 9.29 -10.22
N PRO A 496 2.43 9.59 -9.53
CA PRO A 496 3.50 10.43 -10.08
C PRO A 496 4.02 9.91 -11.42
N ALA A 497 4.30 8.61 -11.55
CA ALA A 497 4.80 8.03 -12.80
C ALA A 497 3.79 8.20 -13.95
N VAL A 498 2.50 8.01 -13.68
CA VAL A 498 1.42 8.27 -14.65
C VAL A 498 1.40 9.74 -15.10
N LEU A 499 1.51 10.68 -14.15
CA LEU A 499 1.59 12.11 -14.50
C LEU A 499 2.84 12.42 -15.33
N LYS A 500 4.00 11.84 -15.00
CA LYS A 500 5.23 12.03 -15.78
C LYS A 500 5.07 11.52 -17.21
N ALA A 501 4.50 10.33 -17.39
CA ALA A 501 4.24 9.76 -18.71
C ALA A 501 3.28 10.64 -19.53
N LEU A 502 2.20 11.14 -18.91
CA LEU A 502 1.27 12.06 -19.57
C LEU A 502 1.89 13.41 -19.91
N ARG A 503 2.77 13.94 -19.05
CA ARG A 503 3.53 15.17 -19.34
C ARG A 503 4.41 14.97 -20.57
N ILE A 504 5.21 13.91 -20.61
CA ILE A 504 6.07 13.59 -21.77
C ILE A 504 5.23 13.48 -23.04
N LYS A 505 4.09 12.79 -22.97
CA LYS A 505 3.16 12.68 -24.11
C LYS A 505 2.65 14.05 -24.57
N ALA A 506 2.22 14.91 -23.65
CA ALA A 506 1.75 16.25 -23.97
C ALA A 506 2.88 17.13 -24.56
N GLU A 507 4.12 17.00 -24.07
CA GLU A 507 5.29 17.74 -24.57
C GLU A 507 5.60 17.34 -26.02
N THR A 508 5.60 16.05 -26.33
CA THR A 508 5.80 15.54 -27.70
C THR A 508 4.70 16.03 -28.65
N LEU A 509 3.45 16.07 -28.20
CA LEU A 509 2.36 16.60 -29.03
C LEU A 509 2.53 18.10 -29.30
N ARG A 510 3.01 18.87 -28.32
CA ARG A 510 3.30 20.30 -28.48
C ARG A 510 4.43 20.54 -29.48
N THR A 511 5.54 19.83 -29.36
CA THR A 511 6.71 20.01 -30.26
C THR A 511 6.39 19.64 -31.71
N ASN A 512 5.57 18.61 -31.94
CA ASN A 512 5.12 18.23 -33.28
C ASN A 512 4.24 19.30 -33.95
N LEU A 513 3.51 20.10 -33.17
CA LEU A 513 2.68 21.19 -33.67
C LEU A 513 3.49 22.47 -33.97
N ASP A 514 4.59 22.68 -33.24
CA ASP A 514 5.49 23.83 -33.41
C ASP A 514 6.55 23.61 -34.52
N ALA A 515 6.63 22.40 -35.10
CA ALA A 515 7.55 22.09 -36.19
C ALA A 515 7.19 22.87 -37.49
N PRO A 516 8.12 23.62 -38.12
CA PRO A 516 7.81 24.37 -39.32
C PRO A 516 7.46 23.43 -40.49
N THR A 517 6.27 23.60 -41.07
CA THR A 517 5.83 22.92 -42.29
C THR A 517 6.78 23.18 -43.46
N ALA A 518 7.75 22.29 -43.66
CA ALA A 518 8.54 22.20 -44.87
C ALA A 518 8.11 20.95 -45.64
N ARG A 519 7.22 21.11 -46.63
CA ARG A 519 7.16 20.23 -47.81
C ARG A 519 6.49 20.92 -49.00
N THR A 520 7.36 21.46 -49.84
CA THR A 520 7.40 21.26 -51.30
C THR A 520 6.09 21.36 -52.08
N GLY A 521 5.98 22.43 -52.87
CA GLY A 521 5.08 22.49 -54.01
C GLY A 521 5.47 21.50 -55.11
N ARG A 522 4.49 20.72 -55.58
CA ARG A 522 4.41 20.27 -56.98
C ARG A 522 2.94 20.27 -57.40
N LYS A 523 2.68 20.94 -58.52
CA LYS A 523 1.36 21.25 -59.10
C LYS A 523 0.68 20.01 -59.69
N THR A 524 -0.60 19.86 -59.32
CA THR A 524 -1.82 19.46 -60.07
C THR A 524 -1.73 18.56 -61.31
N ASP A 525 -2.55 17.48 -61.33
CA ASP A 525 -3.70 17.38 -62.26
C ASP A 525 -4.80 16.41 -61.74
N PRO A 526 -6.08 16.55 -62.18
CA PRO A 526 -7.25 16.03 -61.47
C PRO A 526 -8.08 15.01 -62.27
N THR A 527 -8.32 13.82 -61.71
CA THR A 527 -9.42 12.85 -61.97
C THR A 527 -9.01 11.58 -61.23
N THR A 528 -9.69 11.09 -60.19
CA THR A 528 -11.06 10.59 -60.15
C THR A 528 -11.51 10.60 -58.69
N SER A 529 -12.67 11.21 -58.44
CA SER A 529 -13.35 11.25 -57.15
C SER A 529 -14.11 9.94 -56.89
N THR A 530 -13.61 9.15 -55.95
CA THR A 530 -14.40 8.25 -55.10
C THR A 530 -13.54 7.94 -53.88
N GLU A 531 -14.17 7.93 -52.70
CA GLU A 531 -13.58 7.67 -51.37
C GLU A 531 -13.07 8.91 -50.61
N LEU A 532 -14.04 9.72 -50.17
CA LEU A 532 -13.91 10.68 -49.07
C LEU A 532 -14.64 10.10 -47.83
N GLU A 533 -14.19 8.94 -47.38
CA GLU A 533 -14.51 8.39 -46.05
C GLU A 533 -13.27 7.66 -45.56
N HIS A 534 -12.90 7.84 -44.29
CA HIS A 534 -11.69 7.36 -43.59
C HIS A 534 -10.52 8.36 -43.53
N MET A 535 -10.66 9.40 -42.69
CA MET A 535 -9.50 10.02 -42.05
C MET A 535 -8.80 8.94 -41.22
N GLU A 536 -7.58 8.58 -41.63
CA GLU A 536 -6.69 7.70 -40.87
C GLU A 536 -6.44 8.24 -39.46
N ASP A 537 -6.48 7.30 -38.52
CA ASP A 537 -6.23 7.42 -37.09
C ASP A 537 -4.95 8.24 -36.76
N PRO A 538 -5.04 9.33 -35.98
CA PRO A 538 -3.89 10.10 -35.51
C PRO A 538 -2.89 9.27 -34.68
N LEU A 539 -3.24 8.04 -34.25
CA LEU A 539 -2.41 7.15 -33.43
C LEU A 539 -1.28 6.45 -34.19
N LYS A 540 -1.24 6.46 -35.53
CA LYS A 540 -0.17 5.81 -36.31
C LYS A 540 1.22 6.45 -36.14
N PHE A 541 1.33 7.63 -35.52
CA PHE A 541 2.63 8.29 -35.33
C PHE A 541 3.40 7.82 -34.07
N LEU A 542 2.78 7.03 -33.19
CA LEU A 542 3.45 6.49 -32.00
C LEU A 542 4.38 5.30 -32.30
N GLU A 543 4.35 4.74 -33.51
CA GLU A 543 5.23 3.62 -33.91
C GLU A 543 6.68 4.05 -34.20
N GLY A 544 7.01 5.35 -34.13
CA GLY A 544 8.30 5.90 -34.58
C GLY A 544 9.21 6.54 -33.53
N PHE A 545 8.84 6.59 -32.23
CA PHE A 545 9.69 7.24 -31.22
C PHE A 545 10.62 6.26 -30.52
N ASN A 546 11.88 6.28 -30.97
CA ASN A 546 13.04 5.69 -30.30
C ASN A 546 13.45 6.59 -29.12
N PHE A 547 13.18 6.17 -27.88
CA PHE A 547 13.68 6.80 -26.66
C PHE A 547 14.94 6.06 -26.18
N ASP A 548 16.02 6.17 -26.95
CA ASP A 548 17.35 5.81 -26.48
C ASP A 548 17.99 7.04 -25.84
N ASP A 549 17.80 7.16 -24.52
CA ASP A 549 18.90 7.28 -23.55
C ASP A 549 18.32 6.85 -22.20
N GLU A 550 18.53 5.58 -21.88
CA GLU A 550 18.20 4.87 -20.61
C GLU A 550 16.73 4.49 -20.36
N VAL A 551 16.09 3.75 -21.29
CA VAL A 551 14.69 3.27 -21.17
C VAL A 551 14.53 1.84 -21.72
N PHE A 552 13.88 0.99 -20.90
CA PHE A 552 13.00 -0.16 -21.23
C PHE A 552 13.07 -0.75 -22.66
N GLU A 553 13.53 -2.01 -22.76
CA GLU A 553 13.36 -2.86 -23.96
C GLU A 553 11.91 -3.40 -24.07
N ASP A 554 11.32 -3.13 -25.25
CA ASP A 554 10.31 -3.87 -26.02
C ASP A 554 8.84 -4.00 -25.56
N GLY A 555 7.99 -3.12 -26.10
CA GLY A 555 7.01 -3.52 -27.13
C GLY A 555 5.63 -4.08 -26.71
N VAL A 556 4.69 -3.23 -26.27
CA VAL A 556 3.24 -3.51 -26.36
C VAL A 556 2.48 -2.24 -26.80
N PRO A 557 1.63 -2.27 -27.85
CA PRO A 557 0.85 -1.10 -28.27
C PRO A 557 -0.24 -0.73 -27.25
N TRP A 558 -0.33 0.56 -26.89
CA TRP A 558 -1.37 1.10 -26.01
C TRP A 558 -2.77 0.94 -26.64
N SER A 559 -3.66 0.19 -25.99
CA SER A 559 -5.07 0.10 -26.38
C SER A 559 -5.87 1.32 -25.87
N SER A 560 -6.87 1.74 -26.66
CA SER A 560 -7.59 3.00 -26.52
C SER A 560 -8.31 3.19 -25.16
N TRP A 561 -8.55 4.46 -24.80
CA TRP A 561 -9.14 4.96 -23.55
C TRP A 561 -10.45 4.28 -23.07
N THR A 562 -11.16 3.53 -23.92
CA THR A 562 -12.36 2.77 -23.56
C THR A 562 -12.12 1.67 -22.52
N SER A 563 -10.89 1.14 -22.41
CA SER A 563 -10.55 0.09 -21.44
C SER A 563 -10.51 0.59 -19.99
N LEU A 564 -10.26 1.89 -19.77
CA LEU A 564 -10.09 2.47 -18.42
C LEU A 564 -11.42 2.76 -17.70
N LEU A 565 -12.51 2.83 -18.46
CA LEU A 565 -13.87 3.10 -17.95
C LEU A 565 -14.67 1.85 -17.60
N HIS A 566 -14.25 0.68 -18.08
CA HIS A 566 -14.91 -0.59 -17.77
C HIS A 566 -14.44 -1.22 -16.45
N GLY A 567 -13.39 -0.69 -15.81
CA GLY A 567 -12.80 -1.22 -14.58
C GLY A 567 -13.39 -0.71 -13.26
N LEU A 568 -14.45 0.12 -13.27
CA LEU A 568 -15.04 0.73 -12.06
C LEU A 568 -16.42 0.15 -11.68
N GLN A 569 -16.69 -1.13 -11.97
CA GLN A 569 -17.87 -1.83 -11.42
C GLN A 569 -17.43 -3.02 -10.56
N ALA A 570 -17.76 -2.96 -9.27
CA ALA A 570 -17.65 -4.09 -8.36
C ALA A 570 -18.66 -5.20 -8.73
N ASP A 571 -18.17 -6.43 -8.60
CA ASP A 571 -18.84 -7.73 -8.62
C ASP A 571 -19.54 -8.23 -9.90
N GLN A 572 -18.73 -8.74 -10.83
CA GLN A 572 -18.80 -10.12 -11.37
C GLN A 572 -17.42 -10.52 -11.91
N PRO A 573 -17.02 -11.81 -11.89
CA PRO A 573 -15.63 -12.24 -12.10
C PRO A 573 -15.26 -12.17 -13.58
N ASN A 574 -14.77 -11.01 -14.03
CA ASN A 574 -14.23 -10.86 -15.36
C ASN A 574 -12.70 -10.86 -15.29
N SER A 575 -12.19 -12.06 -15.55
CA SER A 575 -10.87 -12.38 -16.10
C SER A 575 -10.24 -11.23 -16.89
N ILE A 576 -9.21 -10.60 -16.32
CA ILE A 576 -8.24 -9.82 -17.06
C ILE A 576 -7.40 -10.83 -17.84
N THR A 577 -7.72 -11.01 -19.13
CA THR A 577 -6.79 -11.65 -20.06
C THR A 577 -5.63 -10.68 -20.27
N VAL A 578 -4.56 -10.90 -19.51
CA VAL A 578 -3.24 -10.39 -19.83
C VAL A 578 -2.90 -10.95 -21.21
N ILE A 579 -2.77 -10.09 -22.23
CA ILE A 579 -2.18 -10.50 -23.51
C ILE A 579 -0.68 -10.60 -23.30
N LEU A 580 -0.26 -11.67 -22.64
CA LEU A 580 1.07 -12.21 -22.80
C LEU A 580 0.97 -13.16 -24.00
N THR A 581 1.70 -12.84 -25.07
CA THR A 581 2.11 -13.86 -26.04
C THR A 581 3.27 -14.65 -25.44
N ASP A 582 3.05 -15.24 -24.26
CA ASP A 582 4.01 -16.16 -23.66
C ASP A 582 3.94 -17.48 -24.44
N LEU A 583 5.10 -18.07 -24.69
CA LEU A 583 5.27 -19.44 -25.12
C LEU A 583 5.61 -20.32 -23.92
N PRO A 584 4.66 -20.79 -23.09
CA PRO A 584 5.00 -21.74 -22.04
C PRO A 584 5.26 -23.14 -22.63
N VAL A 585 6.41 -23.72 -22.32
CA VAL A 585 6.73 -25.13 -22.58
C VAL A 585 6.61 -25.94 -21.29
N PHE A 586 5.85 -27.04 -21.36
CA PHE A 586 5.54 -27.89 -20.21
C PHE A 586 6.25 -29.22 -20.32
N THR A 587 6.88 -29.69 -19.26
CA THR A 587 7.39 -31.07 -19.23
C THR A 587 6.31 -32.03 -18.66
N GLY A 588 5.99 -33.10 -19.37
CA GLY A 588 5.04 -34.13 -18.91
C GLY A 588 3.57 -33.67 -18.89
N ALA A 589 3.10 -33.04 -19.97
CA ALA A 589 1.82 -32.34 -20.02
C ALA A 589 0.63 -33.15 -20.57
N ASN A 590 0.83 -34.40 -21.00
CA ASN A 590 -0.22 -35.20 -21.62
C ASN A 590 -1.29 -35.73 -20.64
N ARG A 591 -1.07 -35.64 -19.32
CA ARG A 591 -2.02 -36.11 -18.29
C ARG A 591 -1.75 -35.48 -16.91
N GLY A 592 -2.69 -35.65 -15.98
CA GLY A 592 -2.50 -35.29 -14.58
C GLY A 592 -2.38 -33.78 -14.35
N ILE A 593 -1.49 -33.36 -13.44
CA ILE A 593 -1.30 -31.94 -13.10
C ILE A 593 -0.80 -31.14 -14.32
N GLY A 594 0.14 -31.66 -15.10
CA GLY A 594 0.63 -30.98 -16.31
C GLY A 594 -0.47 -30.68 -17.33
N TYR A 595 -1.38 -31.63 -17.56
CA TYR A 595 -2.55 -31.43 -18.43
C TYR A 595 -3.50 -30.35 -17.87
N ALA A 596 -3.77 -30.39 -16.57
CA ALA A 596 -4.65 -29.42 -15.93
C ALA A 596 -4.05 -28.00 -15.92
N ILE A 597 -2.72 -27.88 -15.77
CA ILE A 597 -2.03 -26.61 -15.90
C ILE A 597 -2.17 -26.07 -17.33
N VAL A 598 -1.94 -26.90 -18.35
CA VAL A 598 -2.16 -26.52 -19.76
C VAL A 598 -3.61 -26.07 -19.98
N GLN A 599 -4.57 -26.81 -19.46
CA GLN A 599 -5.99 -26.48 -19.56
C GLN A 599 -6.29 -25.11 -18.92
N ALA A 600 -5.80 -24.88 -17.70
CA ALA A 600 -6.02 -23.63 -16.97
C ALA A 600 -5.42 -22.42 -17.70
N ILE A 601 -4.19 -22.57 -18.21
CA ILE A 601 -3.48 -21.52 -18.96
C ILE A 601 -4.16 -21.25 -20.29
N ALA A 602 -4.45 -22.29 -21.08
CA ALA A 602 -5.08 -22.09 -22.38
C ALA A 602 -6.53 -21.56 -22.26
N THR A 603 -7.17 -21.74 -21.10
CA THR A 603 -8.46 -21.13 -20.77
C THR A 603 -8.32 -19.66 -20.40
N ARG A 604 -7.41 -19.32 -19.48
CA ARG A 604 -7.29 -17.98 -18.87
C ARG A 604 -6.43 -17.02 -19.69
N LEU A 605 -5.46 -17.57 -20.42
CA LEU A 605 -4.49 -16.86 -21.27
C LEU A 605 -4.59 -17.36 -22.73
N PRO A 606 -5.73 -17.15 -23.42
CA PRO A 606 -5.96 -17.66 -24.78
C PRO A 606 -5.02 -17.07 -25.84
N SER A 607 -4.32 -15.97 -25.54
CA SER A 607 -3.27 -15.38 -26.38
C SER A 607 -1.94 -16.12 -26.33
N SER A 608 -1.73 -16.96 -25.32
CA SER A 608 -0.49 -17.73 -25.15
C SER A 608 -0.41 -18.89 -26.15
N THR A 609 0.81 -19.24 -26.55
CA THR A 609 1.06 -20.46 -27.34
C THR A 609 1.64 -21.51 -26.40
N THR A 610 0.84 -22.51 -26.03
CA THR A 610 1.23 -23.52 -25.06
C THR A 610 1.79 -24.75 -25.76
N VAL A 611 3.03 -25.14 -25.45
CA VAL A 611 3.68 -26.32 -26.04
C VAL A 611 3.80 -27.46 -25.03
N LEU A 612 3.15 -28.58 -25.33
CA LEU A 612 3.18 -29.78 -24.50
C LEU A 612 4.45 -30.59 -24.78
N GLY A 613 5.36 -30.65 -23.83
CA GLY A 613 6.50 -31.57 -23.82
C GLY A 613 6.08 -32.96 -23.37
N CYS A 614 6.03 -33.92 -24.30
CA CYS A 614 5.63 -35.29 -23.99
C CYS A 614 6.57 -36.31 -24.64
N ARG A 615 6.74 -37.48 -24.01
CA ARG A 615 7.60 -38.55 -24.54
C ARG A 615 7.07 -39.23 -25.80
N ARG A 616 5.76 -39.14 -26.05
CA ARG A 616 5.12 -39.79 -27.18
C ARG A 616 4.18 -38.82 -27.88
N LYS A 617 4.29 -38.75 -29.20
CA LYS A 617 3.49 -37.86 -30.05
C LYS A 617 2.00 -38.22 -30.04
N ASP A 618 1.66 -39.51 -30.04
CA ASP A 618 0.27 -39.99 -29.99
C ASP A 618 -0.47 -39.46 -28.75
N ALA A 619 0.14 -39.62 -27.57
CA ALA A 619 -0.45 -39.17 -26.31
C ALA A 619 -0.55 -37.64 -26.18
N ALA A 620 0.36 -36.90 -26.82
CA ALA A 620 0.27 -35.45 -26.87
C ALA A 620 -0.86 -34.99 -27.78
N GLN A 621 -1.01 -35.63 -28.94
CA GLN A 621 -2.06 -35.31 -29.90
C GLN A 621 -3.44 -35.59 -29.31
N GLU A 622 -3.64 -36.74 -28.64
CA GLU A 622 -4.87 -37.05 -27.91
C GLU A 622 -5.19 -36.00 -26.83
N ALA A 623 -4.18 -35.55 -26.08
CA ALA A 623 -4.36 -34.52 -25.06
C ALA A 623 -4.76 -33.17 -25.68
N ILE A 624 -4.13 -32.77 -26.79
CA ILE A 624 -4.45 -31.53 -27.52
C ILE A 624 -5.87 -31.60 -28.08
N GLU A 625 -6.25 -32.70 -28.72
CA GLU A 625 -7.60 -32.90 -29.25
C GLU A 625 -8.65 -32.82 -28.14
N SER A 626 -8.41 -33.49 -27.01
CA SER A 626 -9.30 -33.42 -25.85
C SER A 626 -9.44 -32.01 -25.27
N LEU A 627 -8.37 -31.20 -25.28
CA LEU A 627 -8.44 -29.80 -24.85
C LEU A 627 -9.25 -28.95 -25.82
N ILE A 628 -9.06 -29.15 -27.13
CA ILE A 628 -9.83 -28.44 -28.17
C ILE A 628 -11.32 -28.81 -28.08
N ASP A 629 -11.65 -30.09 -27.92
CA ASP A 629 -13.02 -30.59 -27.79
C ASP A 629 -13.73 -30.07 -26.52
N SER A 630 -12.96 -29.79 -25.46
CA SER A 630 -13.49 -29.17 -24.23
C SER A 630 -13.64 -27.64 -24.32
N GLY A 631 -13.38 -27.05 -25.49
CA GLY A 631 -13.65 -25.65 -25.78
C GLY A 631 -12.44 -24.72 -25.68
N ILE A 632 -11.22 -25.26 -25.53
CA ILE A 632 -9.99 -24.47 -25.53
C ILE A 632 -9.71 -23.92 -26.93
N LYS A 633 -9.56 -22.59 -27.03
CA LYS A 633 -9.30 -21.86 -28.28
C LYS A 633 -7.84 -21.38 -28.42
N GLY A 634 -7.03 -21.54 -27.38
CA GLY A 634 -5.62 -21.15 -27.37
C GLY A 634 -4.78 -21.98 -28.35
N LYS A 635 -3.63 -21.47 -28.76
CA LYS A 635 -2.71 -22.20 -29.65
C LYS A 635 -1.99 -23.28 -28.85
N LEU A 636 -2.19 -24.55 -29.22
CA LEU A 636 -1.56 -25.71 -28.60
C LEU A 636 -0.55 -26.34 -29.56
N GLY A 637 0.69 -26.50 -29.10
CA GLY A 637 1.78 -27.18 -29.80
C GLY A 637 2.27 -28.40 -29.02
N PHE A 638 3.16 -29.17 -29.64
CA PHE A 638 3.80 -30.33 -29.02
C PHE A 638 5.29 -30.35 -29.33
N VAL A 639 6.09 -30.78 -28.34
CA VAL A 639 7.49 -31.14 -28.53
C VAL A 639 7.77 -32.49 -27.89
N GLU A 640 8.51 -33.36 -28.59
CA GLU A 640 8.93 -34.62 -28.01
C GLU A 640 10.01 -34.36 -26.95
N LEU A 641 9.73 -34.73 -25.71
CA LEU A 641 10.64 -34.47 -24.59
C LEU A 641 10.58 -35.60 -23.56
N ASP A 642 11.69 -36.34 -23.46
CA ASP A 642 12.02 -37.21 -22.32
C ASP A 642 13.13 -36.56 -21.48
N ILE A 643 12.79 -36.18 -20.25
CA ILE A 643 13.69 -35.47 -19.34
C ILE A 643 14.85 -36.35 -18.83
N GLU A 644 14.80 -37.67 -19.03
CA GLU A 644 15.87 -38.60 -18.67
C GLU A 644 16.79 -38.95 -19.86
N ASN A 645 16.59 -38.32 -21.02
CA ASN A 645 17.36 -38.57 -22.22
C ASN A 645 17.94 -37.27 -22.81
N ASP A 646 19.23 -37.08 -22.65
CA ASP A 646 19.94 -35.86 -23.09
C ASP A 646 19.72 -35.54 -24.58
N ALA A 647 19.73 -36.56 -25.45
CA ALA A 647 19.49 -36.37 -26.88
C ALA A 647 18.05 -35.89 -27.17
N SER A 648 17.08 -36.35 -26.37
CA SER A 648 15.70 -35.85 -26.46
C SER A 648 15.60 -34.40 -25.98
N ILE A 649 16.30 -34.03 -24.91
CA ILE A 649 16.35 -32.66 -24.39
C ILE A 649 16.96 -31.71 -25.43
N GLU A 650 18.11 -32.07 -26.00
CA GLU A 650 18.78 -31.27 -27.04
C GLU A 650 17.92 -31.13 -28.29
N ALA A 651 17.28 -32.21 -28.75
CA ALA A 651 16.38 -32.17 -29.90
C ALA A 651 15.16 -31.30 -29.64
N ALA A 652 14.61 -31.31 -28.43
CA ALA A 652 13.49 -30.46 -28.04
C ALA A 652 13.88 -28.98 -28.07
N VAL A 653 15.04 -28.62 -27.50
CA VAL A 653 15.57 -27.24 -27.54
C VAL A 653 15.77 -26.79 -28.98
N ALA A 654 16.42 -27.59 -29.83
CA ALA A 654 16.64 -27.26 -31.23
C ALA A 654 15.32 -27.12 -32.03
N SER A 655 14.31 -27.94 -31.71
CA SER A 655 13.01 -27.84 -32.37
C SER A 655 12.27 -26.55 -31.98
N LEU A 656 12.25 -26.23 -30.68
CA LEU A 656 11.63 -25.00 -30.18
C LEU A 656 12.35 -23.75 -30.68
N GLU A 657 13.68 -23.79 -30.75
CA GLU A 657 14.48 -22.70 -31.32
C GLU A 657 14.09 -22.41 -32.78
N ARG A 658 13.96 -23.47 -33.57
CA ARG A 658 13.63 -23.36 -34.99
C ARG A 658 12.18 -22.92 -35.24
N GLU A 659 11.25 -23.36 -34.39
CA GLU A 659 9.82 -23.10 -34.58
C GLU A 659 9.37 -21.76 -33.96
N TYR A 660 9.92 -21.40 -32.79
CA TYR A 660 9.47 -20.25 -32.01
C TYR A 660 10.56 -19.22 -31.72
N GLY A 661 11.84 -19.55 -31.91
CA GLY A 661 12.98 -18.63 -31.74
C GLY A 661 13.41 -18.38 -30.29
N LYS A 662 12.46 -18.36 -29.34
CA LYS A 662 12.66 -18.08 -27.91
C LYS A 662 11.77 -18.96 -27.04
N LEU A 663 11.96 -18.88 -25.71
CA LEU A 663 11.06 -19.46 -24.72
C LEU A 663 10.82 -18.45 -23.60
N ASP A 664 9.56 -18.22 -23.22
CA ASP A 664 9.24 -17.27 -22.14
C ASP A 664 9.14 -17.98 -20.79
N VAL A 665 8.50 -19.16 -20.76
CA VAL A 665 8.24 -19.90 -19.52
C VAL A 665 8.56 -21.39 -19.67
N LEU A 666 9.33 -21.93 -18.72
CA LEU A 666 9.53 -23.37 -18.57
C LEU A 666 8.82 -23.88 -17.31
N ILE A 667 7.93 -24.86 -17.47
CA ILE A 667 7.26 -25.52 -16.35
C ILE A 667 7.80 -26.95 -16.20
N ASN A 668 8.61 -27.12 -15.17
CA ASN A 668 9.22 -28.38 -14.77
C ASN A 668 8.22 -29.19 -13.93
N ASN A 669 7.33 -29.90 -14.63
CA ASN A 669 6.24 -30.70 -14.04
C ASN A 669 6.52 -32.21 -14.06
N ALA A 670 7.30 -32.70 -15.03
CA ALA A 670 7.53 -34.13 -15.18
C ALA A 670 8.11 -34.75 -13.89
N GLY A 671 7.46 -35.82 -13.43
CA GLY A 671 7.83 -36.51 -12.20
C GLY A 671 7.36 -37.96 -12.18
N LYS A 672 8.30 -38.86 -11.91
CA LYS A 672 8.07 -40.30 -11.70
C LYS A 672 8.63 -40.70 -10.35
N VAL A 673 7.89 -41.54 -9.64
CA VAL A 673 8.39 -42.25 -8.46
C VAL A 673 8.33 -43.74 -8.76
N GLU A 674 9.48 -44.38 -8.73
CA GLU A 674 9.58 -45.83 -8.83
C GLU A 674 9.37 -46.44 -7.45
N ARG A 675 8.45 -47.40 -7.34
CA ARG A 675 8.20 -48.11 -6.09
C ARG A 675 9.11 -49.32 -6.02
N ARG A 676 9.71 -49.51 -4.86
CA ARG A 676 10.47 -50.72 -4.52
C ARG A 676 9.55 -51.92 -4.68
N SER A 677 10.07 -52.97 -5.32
CA SER A 677 9.42 -54.25 -5.54
C SER A 677 9.77 -55.29 -4.47
N SER A 678 10.86 -55.05 -3.73
CA SER A 678 11.39 -55.89 -2.66
C SER A 678 12.25 -55.08 -1.67
N ASP A 679 12.57 -55.67 -0.53
CA ASP A 679 13.49 -55.05 0.46
C ASP A 679 14.97 -55.36 0.17
N ASN A 680 15.30 -55.84 -1.04
CA ASN A 680 16.68 -56.10 -1.41
C ASN A 680 17.45 -54.78 -1.62
N LEU A 681 18.74 -54.76 -1.27
CA LEU A 681 19.54 -53.52 -1.32
C LEU A 681 19.68 -52.93 -2.74
N ALA A 682 19.69 -53.76 -3.78
CA ALA A 682 19.81 -53.32 -5.17
C ALA A 682 18.54 -52.63 -5.66
N ASP A 683 17.36 -53.14 -5.27
CA ASP A 683 16.05 -52.60 -5.60
C ASP A 683 15.75 -51.32 -4.81
N ILE A 684 16.12 -51.27 -3.51
CA ILE A 684 16.09 -50.03 -2.72
C ILE A 684 16.93 -48.95 -3.40
N ARG A 685 18.19 -49.25 -3.72
CA ARG A 685 19.10 -48.29 -4.37
C ARG A 685 18.61 -47.89 -5.77
N GLY A 686 18.13 -48.86 -6.55
CA GLY A 686 17.60 -48.64 -7.90
C GLY A 686 16.40 -47.70 -7.89
N ALA A 687 15.42 -47.94 -7.02
CA ALA A 687 14.24 -47.09 -6.88
C ALA A 687 14.61 -45.67 -6.41
N SER A 688 15.50 -45.53 -5.41
CA SER A 688 15.97 -44.22 -4.95
C SER A 688 16.71 -43.45 -6.05
N ASN A 689 17.65 -44.09 -6.75
CA ASN A 689 18.40 -43.47 -7.85
C ASN A 689 17.48 -43.05 -9.00
N SER A 690 16.51 -43.90 -9.37
CA SER A 690 15.48 -43.58 -10.38
C SER A 690 14.67 -42.34 -9.96
N CYS A 691 14.25 -42.27 -8.69
CA CYS A 691 13.51 -41.14 -8.12
C CYS A 691 14.35 -39.84 -8.10
N TYR A 692 15.62 -39.89 -7.69
CA TYR A 692 16.50 -38.72 -7.65
C TYR A 692 16.92 -38.25 -9.04
N ASN A 693 17.20 -39.19 -9.95
CA ASN A 693 17.49 -38.86 -11.34
C ASN A 693 16.33 -38.08 -11.96
N ASN A 694 15.12 -38.62 -11.88
CA ASN A 694 13.94 -37.99 -12.48
C ASN A 694 13.60 -36.63 -11.85
N LEU A 695 13.52 -36.56 -10.52
CA LEU A 695 12.96 -35.40 -9.82
C LEU A 695 13.98 -34.30 -9.50
N ILE A 696 15.28 -34.57 -9.55
CA ILE A 696 16.34 -33.59 -9.30
C ILE A 696 17.22 -33.43 -10.53
N THR A 697 17.97 -34.48 -10.91
CA THR A 697 19.02 -34.39 -11.93
C THR A 697 18.47 -33.98 -13.28
N SER A 698 17.45 -34.68 -13.77
CA SER A 698 16.78 -34.39 -15.04
C SER A 698 16.17 -32.98 -15.06
N ASN A 699 15.59 -32.52 -13.95
CA ASN A 699 15.05 -31.16 -13.86
C ASN A 699 16.19 -30.11 -13.93
N ALA A 700 17.35 -30.36 -13.33
CA ALA A 700 18.53 -29.51 -13.47
C ALA A 700 19.05 -29.45 -14.91
N VAL A 701 19.18 -30.61 -15.56
CA VAL A 701 19.68 -30.72 -16.94
C VAL A 701 18.74 -30.03 -17.93
N VAL A 702 17.43 -30.28 -17.83
CA VAL A 702 16.41 -29.60 -18.66
C VAL A 702 16.47 -28.10 -18.47
N THR A 703 16.49 -27.63 -17.21
CA THR A 703 16.55 -26.19 -16.91
C THR A 703 17.81 -25.54 -17.52
N HIS A 704 18.96 -26.21 -17.42
CA HIS A 704 20.20 -25.73 -18.01
C HIS A 704 20.13 -25.66 -19.54
N ALA A 705 19.64 -26.72 -20.19
CA ALA A 705 19.56 -26.78 -21.64
C ALA A 705 18.59 -25.73 -22.22
N PHE A 706 17.41 -25.60 -21.61
CA PHE A 706 16.37 -24.64 -22.01
C PHE A 706 16.72 -23.20 -21.64
N GLY A 707 17.67 -23.00 -20.71
CA GLY A 707 18.22 -21.67 -20.36
C GLY A 707 18.69 -20.87 -21.58
N LYS A 708 19.18 -21.53 -22.64
CA LYS A 708 19.59 -20.87 -23.90
C LYS A 708 18.43 -20.18 -24.61
N LEU A 709 17.23 -20.76 -24.57
CA LEU A 709 16.02 -20.17 -25.16
C LEU A 709 15.37 -19.16 -24.23
N LEU A 710 15.36 -19.45 -22.92
CA LEU A 710 14.84 -18.57 -21.90
C LEU A 710 15.54 -17.21 -21.92
N ARG A 711 16.87 -17.19 -22.04
CA ARG A 711 17.63 -15.93 -22.09
C ARG A 711 17.37 -15.06 -23.34
N LYS A 712 16.59 -15.54 -24.32
CA LYS A 712 16.13 -14.72 -25.45
C LYS A 712 14.79 -14.01 -25.16
N CYS A 713 14.12 -14.35 -24.07
CA CYS A 713 12.99 -13.61 -23.53
C CYS A 713 13.51 -12.47 -22.65
N SER A 714 12.75 -11.37 -22.55
CA SER A 714 13.02 -10.24 -21.65
C SER A 714 12.69 -10.56 -20.18
N GLU A 715 11.69 -11.42 -19.95
CA GLU A 715 11.26 -11.86 -18.61
C GLU A 715 11.17 -13.39 -18.50
N PRO A 716 12.29 -14.14 -18.57
CA PRO A 716 12.25 -15.59 -18.52
C PRO A 716 11.86 -16.12 -17.14
N ARG A 717 10.95 -17.10 -17.12
CA ARG A 717 10.40 -17.70 -15.90
C ARG A 717 10.58 -19.22 -15.90
N VAL A 718 10.95 -19.79 -14.76
CA VAL A 718 11.01 -21.23 -14.54
C VAL A 718 10.21 -21.59 -13.29
N ILE A 719 9.20 -22.44 -13.45
CA ILE A 719 8.38 -22.92 -12.33
C ILE A 719 8.63 -24.41 -12.12
N MET A 720 9.12 -24.75 -10.92
CA MET A 720 9.35 -26.12 -10.48
C MET A 720 8.10 -26.64 -9.77
N ILE A 721 7.46 -27.67 -10.31
CA ILE A 721 6.33 -28.32 -9.62
C ILE A 721 6.88 -29.20 -8.49
N SER A 722 6.87 -28.67 -7.29
CA SER A 722 7.31 -29.31 -6.06
C SER A 722 6.15 -30.02 -5.34
N SER A 723 6.12 -30.00 -4.02
CA SER A 723 5.09 -30.59 -3.17
C SER A 723 5.18 -29.98 -1.78
N ALA A 724 4.07 -29.87 -1.04
CA ALA A 724 4.09 -29.54 0.39
C ALA A 724 5.04 -30.46 1.19
N ARG A 725 5.31 -31.68 0.71
CA ARG A 725 6.29 -32.61 1.28
C ARG A 725 7.76 -32.20 1.06
N GLY A 726 8.01 -31.18 0.25
CA GLY A 726 9.30 -30.51 0.11
C GLY A 726 9.54 -29.41 1.14
N SER A 727 8.56 -29.13 2.03
CA SER A 727 8.73 -28.23 3.18
C SER A 727 9.31 -28.98 4.37
N MET A 728 10.53 -28.63 4.76
CA MET A 728 11.17 -29.11 5.98
C MET A 728 10.47 -28.58 7.22
N ALA A 729 10.03 -27.32 7.24
CA ALA A 729 9.29 -26.71 8.34
C ALA A 729 7.99 -27.47 8.61
N ARG A 730 7.16 -27.72 7.59
CA ARG A 730 5.90 -28.48 7.76
C ARG A 730 6.15 -29.92 8.17
N THR A 731 7.23 -30.53 7.68
CA THR A 731 7.65 -31.89 8.08
C THR A 731 8.07 -31.91 9.55
N ASN A 732 8.91 -30.97 9.98
CA ASN A 732 9.40 -30.84 11.35
C ASN A 732 8.27 -30.53 12.33
N ASN A 733 7.33 -29.68 11.93
CA ASN A 733 6.17 -29.29 12.73
C ASN A 733 5.05 -30.34 12.72
N LYS A 734 5.21 -31.45 11.98
CA LYS A 734 4.22 -32.53 11.87
C LYS A 734 2.87 -32.06 11.30
N GLU A 735 2.90 -31.07 10.41
CA GLU A 735 1.73 -30.50 9.75
C GLU A 735 1.28 -31.32 8.54
N LEU A 736 2.11 -32.26 8.09
CA LEU A 736 1.83 -33.10 6.91
C LEU A 736 1.27 -34.48 7.32
N PRO A 737 0.40 -35.08 6.49
CA PRO A 737 -0.01 -36.47 6.66
C PRO A 737 1.18 -37.43 6.65
N PRO A 738 1.01 -38.65 7.21
CA PRO A 738 2.06 -39.67 7.27
C PRO A 738 2.82 -39.85 5.96
N VAL A 739 4.13 -40.13 6.08
CA VAL A 739 5.02 -40.27 4.94
C VAL A 739 4.54 -41.38 4.01
N ALA A 740 4.34 -41.03 2.74
CA ALA A 740 3.91 -41.99 1.72
C ALA A 740 5.09 -42.65 1.00
N ASN A 741 6.15 -41.89 0.74
CA ASN A 741 7.40 -42.37 0.12
C ASN A 741 8.54 -41.41 0.52
N ILE A 742 9.60 -41.95 1.11
CA ILE A 742 10.73 -41.16 1.65
C ILE A 742 11.52 -40.52 0.50
N ASP A 743 11.87 -41.30 -0.53
CA ASP A 743 12.68 -40.83 -1.66
C ASP A 743 11.99 -39.65 -2.37
N TYR A 744 10.66 -39.70 -2.52
CA TYR A 744 9.87 -38.58 -3.06
C TYR A 744 9.97 -37.31 -2.20
N CYS A 745 9.86 -37.43 -0.87
CA CYS A 745 9.94 -36.27 0.02
C CYS A 745 11.34 -35.63 -0.06
N VAL A 746 12.39 -36.46 0.01
CA VAL A 746 13.78 -36.03 -0.13
C VAL A 746 14.00 -35.38 -1.50
N SER A 747 13.48 -35.98 -2.58
CA SER A 747 13.55 -35.41 -3.93
C SER A 747 12.92 -34.03 -4.02
N LYS A 748 11.78 -33.80 -3.37
CA LYS A 748 11.10 -32.49 -3.41
C LYS A 748 11.79 -31.42 -2.58
N VAL A 749 12.43 -31.78 -1.46
CA VAL A 749 13.37 -30.88 -0.76
C VAL A 749 14.58 -30.57 -1.64
N GLY A 750 15.15 -31.59 -2.30
CA GLY A 750 16.27 -31.43 -3.22
C GLY A 750 15.94 -30.52 -4.41
N LEU A 751 14.74 -30.64 -4.98
CA LEU A 751 14.25 -29.78 -6.06
C LEU A 751 14.06 -28.33 -5.58
N ASN A 752 13.52 -28.12 -4.37
CA ASN A 752 13.42 -26.80 -3.75
C ASN A 752 14.80 -26.16 -3.55
N MET A 753 15.76 -26.92 -3.05
CA MET A 753 17.14 -26.45 -2.84
C MET A 753 17.85 -26.15 -4.16
N LEU A 754 17.65 -26.97 -5.19
CA LEU A 754 18.15 -26.71 -6.54
C LEU A 754 17.61 -25.37 -7.06
N MET A 755 16.29 -25.15 -6.93
CA MET A 755 15.64 -23.91 -7.36
C MET A 755 16.23 -22.67 -6.65
N LEU A 756 16.41 -22.74 -5.33
CA LEU A 756 17.03 -21.67 -4.54
C LEU A 756 18.45 -21.35 -5.02
N HIS A 757 19.28 -22.37 -5.28
CA HIS A 757 20.63 -22.15 -5.79
C HIS A 757 20.66 -21.59 -7.22
N LEU A 758 19.71 -21.99 -8.07
CA LEU A 758 19.55 -21.40 -9.40
C LEU A 758 19.17 -19.93 -9.30
N GLN A 759 18.20 -19.58 -8.44
CA GLN A 759 17.84 -18.18 -8.20
C GLN A 759 19.01 -17.37 -7.65
N ALA A 760 19.74 -17.92 -6.66
CA ALA A 760 20.91 -17.25 -6.09
C ALA A 760 22.00 -17.00 -7.15
N ALA A 761 22.21 -17.95 -8.07
CA ALA A 761 23.14 -17.77 -9.19
C ALA A 761 22.71 -16.62 -10.11
N GLU A 762 21.42 -16.49 -10.43
CA GLU A 762 20.90 -15.37 -11.24
C GLU A 762 20.98 -14.03 -10.49
N ASN A 763 20.72 -14.01 -9.18
CA ASN A 763 20.83 -12.78 -8.36
C ASN A 763 22.26 -12.19 -8.36
N HIS A 764 23.28 -13.03 -8.59
CA HIS A 764 24.67 -12.60 -8.69
C HIS A 764 25.17 -12.46 -10.14
N SER A 765 24.36 -12.82 -11.13
CA SER A 765 24.71 -12.67 -12.54
C SER A 765 24.72 -11.20 -12.94
N LYS A 766 25.82 -10.76 -13.56
CA LYS A 766 25.98 -9.39 -14.09
C LYS A 766 25.83 -9.31 -15.62
N ASN A 767 25.59 -10.45 -16.28
CA ASN A 767 25.61 -10.55 -17.74
C ASN A 767 24.33 -11.20 -18.27
N GLY A 768 23.62 -10.50 -19.15
CA GLY A 768 22.44 -11.00 -19.87
C GLY A 768 21.13 -10.98 -19.07
N THR A 769 20.05 -11.49 -19.67
CA THR A 769 18.73 -11.57 -19.01
C THR A 769 18.73 -12.63 -17.92
N ASN A 770 18.29 -12.23 -16.72
CA ASN A 770 18.21 -13.09 -15.54
C ASN A 770 16.92 -13.91 -15.54
N ILE A 771 17.04 -15.21 -15.25
CA ILE A 771 15.90 -16.13 -15.16
C ILE A 771 15.30 -16.06 -13.75
N THR A 772 13.97 -15.94 -13.66
CA THR A 772 13.25 -15.99 -12.38
C THR A 772 12.77 -17.39 -12.08
N PHE A 773 12.97 -17.85 -10.84
CA PHE A 773 12.65 -19.21 -10.41
C PHE A 773 11.62 -19.23 -9.29
N TRP A 774 10.64 -20.13 -9.37
CA TRP A 774 9.70 -20.41 -8.28
C TRP A 774 9.48 -21.91 -8.11
N ALA A 775 9.08 -22.30 -6.90
CA ALA A 775 8.54 -23.63 -6.62
C ALA A 775 7.04 -23.55 -6.36
N VAL A 776 6.29 -24.58 -6.75
CA VAL A 776 4.84 -24.68 -6.50
C VAL A 776 4.44 -26.02 -5.92
N SER A 777 3.61 -26.02 -4.88
CA SER A 777 2.89 -27.20 -4.41
C SER A 777 1.47 -27.17 -4.98
N PRO A 778 1.11 -28.10 -5.88
CA PRO A 778 -0.24 -28.15 -6.47
C PRO A 778 -1.30 -28.65 -5.47
N GLY A 779 -0.89 -29.15 -4.30
CA GLY A 779 -1.78 -29.80 -3.35
C GLY A 779 -1.99 -31.28 -3.65
N HIS A 780 -2.90 -31.93 -2.90
CA HIS A 780 -3.14 -33.37 -3.04
C HIS A 780 -4.17 -33.69 -4.13
N CYS A 781 -3.76 -33.57 -5.40
CA CYS A 781 -4.65 -33.69 -6.57
C CYS A 781 -4.99 -35.13 -6.95
N LYS A 782 -6.20 -35.35 -7.49
CA LYS A 782 -6.69 -36.64 -8.02
C LYS A 782 -6.01 -36.97 -9.36
N THR A 783 -4.87 -37.67 -9.34
CA THR A 783 -4.14 -38.02 -10.57
C THR A 783 -3.67 -39.47 -10.59
N ALA A 784 -3.32 -39.99 -11.76
CA ALA A 784 -2.75 -41.33 -11.88
C ALA A 784 -1.47 -41.53 -11.03
N PHE A 785 -0.70 -40.47 -10.77
CA PHE A 785 0.52 -40.51 -9.95
C PHE A 785 0.30 -41.07 -8.54
N ASN A 786 -0.85 -40.78 -7.93
CA ASN A 786 -1.24 -41.26 -6.61
C ASN A 786 -2.38 -42.29 -6.63
N GLY A 787 -2.73 -42.81 -7.81
CA GLY A 787 -3.86 -43.71 -7.98
C GLY A 787 -5.21 -43.05 -7.70
N TYR A 788 -5.35 -41.76 -8.03
CA TYR A 788 -6.56 -40.95 -7.86
C TYR A 788 -7.03 -40.80 -6.40
N LYS A 789 -6.13 -40.99 -5.43
CA LYS A 789 -6.43 -40.86 -3.99
C LYS A 789 -6.48 -39.42 -3.47
N GLY A 790 -6.15 -38.45 -4.32
CA GLY A 790 -6.20 -37.03 -3.97
C GLY A 790 -7.59 -36.54 -3.57
N ARG A 791 -7.65 -35.42 -2.85
CA ARG A 791 -8.91 -34.76 -2.49
C ARG A 791 -9.22 -33.57 -3.41
N LYS A 792 -8.18 -32.94 -3.93
CA LYS A 792 -8.23 -31.73 -4.75
C LYS A 792 -8.39 -32.06 -6.24
N ASP A 793 -9.12 -31.23 -6.96
CA ASP A 793 -9.20 -31.37 -8.42
C ASP A 793 -7.86 -30.93 -9.06
N PRO A 794 -7.34 -31.63 -10.10
CA PRO A 794 -6.12 -31.20 -10.78
C PRO A 794 -6.15 -29.76 -11.30
N LEU A 795 -7.31 -29.24 -11.73
CA LEU A 795 -7.46 -27.86 -12.22
C LEU A 795 -7.33 -26.85 -11.07
N GLU A 796 -7.90 -27.14 -9.91
CA GLU A 796 -7.65 -26.35 -8.68
C GLU A 796 -6.17 -26.40 -8.27
N GLY A 797 -5.48 -27.51 -8.56
CA GLY A 797 -4.05 -27.66 -8.32
C GLY A 797 -3.18 -26.82 -9.26
N ALA A 798 -3.67 -26.50 -10.45
CA ALA A 798 -3.00 -25.63 -11.40
C ALA A 798 -3.03 -24.15 -10.99
N GLU A 799 -3.97 -23.75 -10.12
CA GLU A 799 -4.20 -22.35 -9.76
C GLU A 799 -2.94 -21.62 -9.29
N ALA A 800 -2.11 -22.25 -8.45
CA ALA A 800 -0.87 -21.65 -7.96
C ALA A 800 0.14 -21.37 -9.09
N VAL A 801 0.18 -22.21 -10.12
CA VAL A 801 1.01 -22.00 -11.30
C VAL A 801 0.45 -20.84 -12.13
N VAL A 802 -0.86 -20.82 -12.35
CA VAL A 802 -1.51 -19.75 -13.12
C VAL A 802 -1.31 -18.39 -12.45
N ARG A 803 -1.42 -18.29 -11.11
CA ARG A 803 -1.19 -17.05 -10.37
C ARG A 803 0.24 -16.53 -10.54
N LEU A 804 1.24 -17.41 -10.57
CA LEU A 804 2.62 -17.02 -10.85
C LEU A 804 2.78 -16.52 -12.29
N LEU A 805 2.07 -17.11 -13.27
CA LEU A 805 2.12 -16.65 -14.66
C LEU A 805 1.39 -15.33 -14.87
N GLU A 806 0.27 -15.11 -14.17
CA GLU A 806 -0.47 -13.86 -14.21
C GLU A 806 0.24 -12.71 -13.46
N SER A 807 1.23 -13.04 -12.62
CA SER A 807 2.01 -12.04 -11.90
C SER A 807 2.93 -11.25 -12.84
N THR A 808 3.14 -9.97 -12.55
CA THR A 808 4.10 -9.12 -13.25
C THR A 808 5.47 -9.16 -12.57
N GLN A 809 6.54 -8.78 -13.28
CA GLN A 809 7.88 -8.79 -12.72
C GLN A 809 7.96 -7.96 -11.43
N GLY A 810 8.34 -8.60 -10.32
CA GLY A 810 8.45 -7.97 -9.01
C GLY A 810 7.22 -8.10 -8.11
N ASP A 811 6.08 -8.62 -8.60
CA ASP A 811 4.90 -8.87 -7.77
C ASP A 811 5.14 -9.97 -6.73
N ILE A 812 5.85 -11.02 -7.15
CA ILE A 812 6.17 -12.19 -6.33
C ILE A 812 7.69 -12.33 -6.29
N GLU A 813 8.26 -12.36 -5.09
CA GLU A 813 9.71 -12.48 -4.90
C GLU A 813 10.23 -13.77 -5.56
N PRO A 814 11.23 -13.71 -6.45
CA PRO A 814 11.86 -14.91 -7.01
C PRO A 814 12.57 -15.73 -5.93
N GLY A 815 12.70 -17.04 -6.14
CA GLY A 815 13.30 -17.93 -5.15
C GLY A 815 12.38 -18.23 -3.97
N THR A 816 11.06 -18.21 -4.17
CA THR A 816 10.05 -18.53 -3.15
C THR A 816 9.21 -19.76 -3.55
N PHE A 817 8.48 -20.32 -2.58
CA PHE A 817 7.69 -21.55 -2.70
C PHE A 817 6.22 -21.27 -2.40
N TRP A 818 5.30 -21.63 -3.29
CA TRP A 818 3.88 -21.23 -3.21
C TRP A 818 2.90 -22.39 -3.33
N GLU A 819 1.70 -22.21 -2.80
CA GLU A 819 0.56 -23.10 -3.01
C GLU A 819 -0.76 -22.32 -3.10
N TYR A 820 -1.79 -22.99 -3.59
CA TYR A 820 -3.17 -22.50 -3.54
C TYR A 820 -4.01 -23.51 -2.77
N GLU A 821 -4.36 -23.20 -1.52
CA GLU A 821 -5.13 -24.10 -0.65
C GLU A 821 -6.22 -23.30 0.07
N ASN A 822 -7.40 -23.90 0.22
CA ASN A 822 -8.58 -23.28 0.87
C ASN A 822 -8.94 -21.88 0.33
N GLY A 823 -8.79 -21.67 -0.98
CA GLY A 823 -9.11 -20.39 -1.62
C GLY A 823 -8.03 -19.31 -1.49
N SER A 824 -6.91 -19.61 -0.81
CA SER A 824 -5.82 -18.66 -0.56
C SER A 824 -4.56 -19.03 -1.35
N PHE A 825 -3.98 -18.04 -2.04
CA PHE A 825 -2.64 -18.14 -2.62
C PHE A 825 -1.62 -17.71 -1.57
N GLN A 826 -0.77 -18.63 -1.13
CA GLN A 826 0.09 -18.41 0.04
C GLN A 826 1.47 -19.02 -0.14
N GLN A 827 2.46 -18.42 0.50
CA GLN A 827 3.82 -18.93 0.53
C GLN A 827 3.90 -20.13 1.46
N VAL A 828 4.54 -21.20 1.00
CA VAL A 828 4.85 -22.40 1.77
C VAL A 828 6.21 -22.20 2.44
N PRO A 829 6.33 -22.42 3.76
CA PRO A 829 7.61 -22.32 4.44
C PRO A 829 8.58 -23.41 3.93
N TRP A 830 9.87 -23.11 3.96
CA TRP A 830 10.92 -24.03 3.48
C TRP A 830 11.02 -25.33 4.24
#